data_AF-A0A396QF16-F1
#
_entry.id   AF-A0A396QF16-F1
#
_cell.length_a   1.000
_cell.length_b   1.000
_cell.length_c   1.000
_cell.angle_alpha   90.00
_cell.angle_beta   90.00
_cell.angle_gamma   90.00
#
_symmetry.space_group_name_H-M   'P 1'
#
loop_
_entity.id
_entity.type
_entity.pdbx_description
1 polymer ?
#
loop_
_entity_poly.entity_id
_entity_poly.type
_entity_poly.pdbx_seq_one_letter_code
_entity_poly.pdbx_strand_id
1 'polypeptide(L)'
;MLQKLADWIKNVVDSLKKALTGSRLSEATKTVAEMNIERANKLRTQILDALSVASEHQAKAAKTGDLTEAEVKYSLEVVEGTTLEERIQDALEHPKEQSHIYIQDTPKSLQEILGIGDLPMLMTSNHIYSVVKTAEEAKREGNFRKNVNYHGLGTERLIRAMEALEDPVLIAKSTTDPESLDLAVFTEILDQKNAPVMAAIRIAGKGKIGGTYIDTNFILSAYGRGNTENYIESALEEDRILYENRTKSQQLQVDPRVPYPNISATADFTENLTRFREKVKENRRISFDKNSQAAETGAETQKPAAEKTKFSLDVPVEETKDLIAVHNLSEEKLLKDLELGGFPMPSIAITKAELGHTQFGDISLLFRKETIDPANKKNKVFGADAWTPTFPKVEYEVNEEAVRKAREVLQKLPEASLPEEYKRRAESFVESLDYNLDRYGGKEGILEYAKREEALKAAYLADQGGTVETRTKEIRTEMSEAEKEQASTILEALGQDNGFSEKLSGKEAYDRYGYRIKQALLAYYQRNGINEETAQQVVSSMTKFQIANEYRKAKKYRENGGVDVKTEVDYAAMKREIEKRTDPDGYEAWLEELFGQIEADAGLPNGKDPFTPSGNRRSFQSTHLPFTLENVVKAMKAQGTRNVAGFNGIKTIRAEATPALTSIRGIKQESSRLQRLDTESYAQLVQKLDDRLMEVLADVRDGSGRTDDLMAFDEIGDIMVLAAQHPTAKQVQKAFEPMPGP
;
A
#
# COMPACT_ATOMS: atom_id res chain seq x y z
N MET A 1 -12.65 25.41 -15.61
CA MET A 1 -13.13 24.12 -15.05
C MET A 1 -13.98 24.37 -13.83
N LEU A 2 -13.43 24.93 -12.74
CA LEU A 2 -14.18 25.27 -11.53
C LEU A 2 -15.42 26.16 -11.80
N GLN A 3 -15.37 27.05 -12.81
CA GLN A 3 -16.52 27.89 -13.17
C GLN A 3 -17.67 27.06 -13.75
N LYS A 4 -17.36 26.11 -14.64
CA LYS A 4 -18.35 25.18 -15.21
C LYS A 4 -18.93 24.27 -14.12
N LEU A 5 -18.13 23.87 -13.14
CA LEU A 5 -18.58 23.13 -11.95
C LEU A 5 -19.51 23.99 -11.06
N ALA A 6 -19.18 25.26 -10.82
CA ALA A 6 -20.02 26.18 -10.06
C ALA A 6 -21.36 26.49 -10.77
N ASP A 7 -21.34 26.62 -12.09
CA ASP A 7 -22.55 26.81 -12.91
C ASP A 7 -23.40 25.53 -12.95
N TRP A 8 -22.74 24.36 -12.93
CA TRP A 8 -23.41 23.07 -12.80
C TRP A 8 -24.12 22.90 -11.46
N ILE A 9 -23.45 23.17 -10.32
CA ILE A 9 -24.06 23.13 -8.99
C ILE A 9 -25.26 24.06 -8.92
N LYS A 10 -25.16 25.24 -9.54
CA LYS A 10 -26.26 26.21 -9.63
C LYS A 10 -27.49 25.62 -10.33
N ASN A 11 -27.30 24.99 -11.49
CA ASN A 11 -28.38 24.41 -12.27
C ASN A 11 -29.08 23.25 -11.53
N VAL A 12 -28.31 22.45 -10.79
CA VAL A 12 -28.84 21.39 -9.92
C VAL A 12 -29.68 22.00 -8.79
N VAL A 13 -29.15 23.01 -8.08
CA VAL A 13 -29.87 23.74 -7.02
C VAL A 13 -31.16 24.39 -7.53
N ASP A 14 -31.13 25.06 -8.67
CA ASP A 14 -32.30 25.73 -9.24
C ASP A 14 -33.38 24.72 -9.66
N SER A 15 -32.96 23.55 -10.16
CA SER A 15 -33.86 22.43 -10.47
C SER A 15 -34.49 21.82 -9.22
N LEU A 16 -33.72 21.70 -8.13
CA LEU A 16 -34.18 21.21 -6.82
C LEU A 16 -35.22 22.16 -6.20
N LYS A 17 -34.96 23.48 -6.19
CA LYS A 17 -35.91 24.51 -5.72
C LYS A 17 -37.24 24.45 -6.47
N LYS A 18 -37.18 24.22 -7.79
CA LYS A 18 -38.36 24.10 -8.66
C LYS A 18 -39.13 22.79 -8.41
N ALA A 19 -38.46 21.71 -8.02
CA ALA A 19 -39.11 20.43 -7.69
C ALA A 19 -39.79 20.45 -6.31
N LEU A 20 -39.20 21.12 -5.32
CA LEU A 20 -39.76 21.27 -3.96
C LEU A 20 -41.05 22.08 -3.93
N THR A 21 -41.16 23.08 -4.79
CA THR A 21 -42.35 23.93 -4.91
C THR A 21 -43.57 23.21 -5.54
N GLY A 22 -43.37 22.05 -6.19
CA GLY A 22 -44.43 21.30 -6.88
C GLY A 22 -44.79 19.92 -6.30
N SER A 23 -44.13 19.46 -5.23
CA SER A 23 -44.23 18.07 -4.75
C SER A 23 -44.96 17.93 -3.39
N ARG A 24 -45.71 16.81 -3.23
CA ARG A 24 -46.38 16.42 -1.97
C ARG A 24 -45.41 15.67 -1.04
N LEU A 25 -44.27 16.28 -0.72
CA LEU A 25 -43.30 15.72 0.22
C LEU A 25 -43.68 16.02 1.67
N SER A 26 -43.28 15.14 2.59
CA SER A 26 -43.46 15.36 4.04
C SER A 26 -42.61 16.55 4.51
N GLU A 27 -43.02 17.19 5.60
CA GLU A 27 -42.38 18.40 6.12
C GLU A 27 -40.91 18.15 6.50
N ALA A 28 -40.62 16.99 7.11
CA ALA A 28 -39.24 16.55 7.38
C ALA A 28 -38.39 16.41 6.11
N THR A 29 -38.97 15.89 5.02
CA THR A 29 -38.26 15.73 3.74
C THR A 29 -37.99 17.07 3.07
N LYS A 30 -38.92 18.04 3.21
CA LYS A 30 -38.73 19.41 2.70
C LYS A 30 -37.62 20.13 3.45
N THR A 31 -37.59 20.04 4.78
CA THR A 31 -36.55 20.65 5.62
C THR A 31 -35.16 20.11 5.27
N VAL A 32 -35.03 18.79 5.12
CA VAL A 32 -33.76 18.16 4.71
C VAL A 32 -33.34 18.60 3.31
N ALA A 33 -34.27 18.68 2.36
CA ALA A 33 -33.97 19.13 1.01
C ALA A 33 -33.57 20.62 0.95
N GLU A 34 -34.17 21.48 1.78
CA GLU A 34 -33.80 22.89 1.92
C GLU A 34 -32.40 23.06 2.53
N MET A 35 -32.05 22.27 3.55
CA MET A 35 -30.70 22.23 4.13
C MET A 35 -29.65 21.79 3.10
N ASN A 36 -29.95 20.77 2.29
CA ASN A 36 -29.05 20.27 1.26
C ASN A 36 -28.87 21.27 0.11
N ILE A 37 -29.92 22.05 -0.22
CA ILE A 37 -29.83 23.18 -1.15
C ILE A 37 -28.91 24.28 -0.61
N GLU A 38 -29.00 24.60 0.67
CA GLU A 38 -28.14 25.61 1.30
C GLU A 38 -26.67 25.17 1.28
N ARG A 39 -26.40 23.90 1.62
CA ARG A 39 -25.06 23.30 1.57
C ARG A 39 -24.48 23.25 0.17
N ALA A 40 -25.27 22.89 -0.85
CA ALA A 40 -24.84 22.95 -2.25
C ALA A 40 -24.52 24.40 -2.71
N ASN A 41 -25.27 25.40 -2.23
CA ASN A 41 -24.93 26.80 -2.49
C ASN A 41 -23.61 27.22 -1.81
N LYS A 42 -23.33 26.71 -0.60
CA LYS A 42 -22.04 26.91 0.09
C LYS A 42 -20.89 26.23 -0.67
N LEU A 43 -21.11 25.02 -1.23
CA LEU A 43 -20.19 24.33 -2.15
C LEU A 43 -19.82 25.22 -3.34
N ARG A 44 -20.85 25.72 -4.03
CA ARG A 44 -20.70 26.63 -5.16
C ARG A 44 -19.92 27.91 -4.82
N THR A 45 -20.24 28.58 -3.70
CA THR A 45 -19.58 29.85 -3.32
C THR A 45 -18.09 29.65 -3.09
N GLN A 46 -17.70 28.63 -2.31
CA GLN A 46 -16.29 28.37 -2.05
C GLN A 46 -15.51 27.91 -3.31
N ILE A 47 -16.16 27.29 -4.30
CA ILE A 47 -15.56 27.02 -5.61
C ILE A 47 -15.26 28.32 -6.37
N LEU A 48 -16.17 29.29 -6.29
CA LEU A 48 -16.00 30.62 -6.89
C LEU A 48 -14.94 31.45 -6.15
N ASP A 49 -14.83 31.29 -4.83
CA ASP A 49 -13.81 31.95 -4.02
C ASP A 49 -12.41 31.40 -4.34
N ALA A 50 -12.27 30.07 -4.43
CA ALA A 50 -11.02 29.42 -4.84
C ALA A 50 -10.58 29.85 -6.26
N LEU A 51 -11.54 30.08 -7.17
CA LEU A 51 -11.29 30.67 -8.48
C LEU A 51 -10.77 32.10 -8.39
N SER A 52 -11.35 32.92 -7.51
CA SER A 52 -10.91 34.31 -7.30
C SER A 52 -9.48 34.35 -6.79
N VAL A 53 -9.15 33.53 -5.78
CA VAL A 53 -7.80 33.44 -5.20
C VAL A 53 -6.78 32.98 -6.24
N ALA A 54 -7.10 31.93 -7.02
CA ALA A 54 -6.23 31.46 -8.09
C ALA A 54 -6.01 32.54 -9.18
N SER A 55 -7.06 33.29 -9.54
CA SER A 55 -6.98 34.39 -10.49
C SER A 55 -6.16 35.58 -9.97
N GLU A 56 -6.24 35.88 -8.68
CA GLU A 56 -5.48 36.95 -8.03
C GLU A 56 -3.99 36.60 -7.90
N HIS A 57 -3.67 35.34 -7.56
CA HIS A 57 -2.31 34.83 -7.57
C HIS A 57 -1.68 34.89 -8.97
N GLN A 58 -2.45 34.55 -10.01
CA GLN A 58 -1.99 34.63 -11.40
C GLN A 58 -1.75 36.09 -11.85
N ALA A 59 -2.60 37.03 -11.43
CA ALA A 59 -2.43 38.45 -11.72
C ALA A 59 -1.24 39.09 -10.99
N LYS A 60 -0.87 38.57 -9.81
CA LYS A 60 0.37 38.95 -9.10
C LYS A 60 1.61 38.33 -9.75
N ALA A 61 1.59 37.03 -10.07
CA ALA A 61 2.70 36.33 -10.71
C ALA A 61 3.07 36.95 -12.08
N ALA A 62 2.07 37.41 -12.86
CA ALA A 62 2.29 38.10 -14.13
C ALA A 62 2.92 39.50 -13.99
N LYS A 63 2.94 40.09 -12.78
CA LYS A 63 3.42 41.46 -12.54
C LYS A 63 4.80 41.53 -11.89
N THR A 64 5.22 40.53 -11.11
CA THR A 64 6.44 40.65 -10.29
C THR A 64 7.58 39.71 -10.63
N GLY A 65 7.36 38.64 -11.41
CA GLY A 65 8.45 37.74 -11.86
C GLY A 65 9.23 36.99 -10.76
N ASP A 66 8.99 37.30 -9.48
CA ASP A 66 9.58 36.67 -8.31
C ASP A 66 8.50 35.92 -7.54
N LEU A 67 8.73 34.63 -7.32
CA LEU A 67 8.05 33.83 -6.31
C LEU A 67 9.05 33.64 -5.16
N THR A 68 8.92 34.44 -4.11
CA THR A 68 9.68 34.24 -2.87
C THR A 68 8.89 33.35 -1.91
N GLU A 69 9.64 32.44 -1.28
CA GLU A 69 9.38 31.37 -0.30
C GLU A 69 8.44 31.62 0.90
N ALA A 70 7.54 32.59 0.89
CA ALA A 70 6.66 32.86 2.03
C ALA A 70 5.19 32.94 1.60
N GLU A 71 4.48 31.83 1.86
CA GLU A 71 3.04 31.68 2.18
C GLU A 71 2.45 30.34 1.71
N VAL A 72 3.24 29.25 1.74
CA VAL A 72 2.67 27.89 1.83
C VAL A 72 2.20 27.67 3.27
N LYS A 73 1.06 28.27 3.61
CA LYS A 73 0.20 27.81 4.69
C LYS A 73 -0.86 26.92 4.07
N TYR A 74 -0.45 25.74 3.62
CA TYR A 74 -1.37 24.70 3.17
C TYR A 74 -0.97 23.39 3.83
N SER A 75 -1.06 23.39 5.16
CA SER A 75 -1.23 22.15 5.91
C SER A 75 -2.46 21.44 5.36
N LEU A 76 -2.37 20.12 5.24
CA LEU A 76 -3.51 19.22 5.15
C LEU A 76 -4.64 19.69 6.08
N GLU A 77 -5.89 19.37 5.76
CA GLU A 77 -6.97 19.36 6.76
C GLU A 77 -6.64 18.34 7.87
N VAL A 78 -5.70 18.68 8.76
CA VAL A 78 -6.00 18.66 10.17
C VAL A 78 -7.25 19.52 10.26
N VAL A 79 -8.38 18.96 10.71
CA VAL A 79 -9.56 19.72 11.13
C VAL A 79 -9.05 21.03 11.72
N GLU A 80 -9.22 22.16 11.03
CA GLU A 80 -8.57 23.41 11.43
C GLU A 80 -8.89 23.64 12.90
N GLY A 81 -7.88 23.47 13.77
CA GLY A 81 -8.02 23.60 15.22
C GLY A 81 -7.80 22.36 16.10
N THR A 82 -7.55 21.14 15.59
CA THR A 82 -7.31 19.97 16.45
C THR A 82 -5.83 19.53 16.56
N THR A 83 -5.33 19.48 17.79
CA THR A 83 -4.00 18.98 18.17
C THR A 83 -3.89 17.46 18.04
N LEU A 84 -2.67 16.91 18.02
CA LEU A 84 -2.47 15.45 18.06
C LEU A 84 -3.14 14.82 19.29
N GLU A 85 -3.10 15.52 20.42
CA GLU A 85 -3.75 15.09 21.66
C GLU A 85 -5.28 14.97 21.48
N GLU A 86 -5.93 15.95 20.87
CA GLU A 86 -7.37 15.92 20.60
C GLU A 86 -7.76 14.78 19.63
N ARG A 87 -6.93 14.52 18.61
CA ARG A 87 -7.16 13.40 17.68
C ARG A 87 -6.98 12.03 18.36
N ILE A 88 -6.00 11.91 19.26
CA ILE A 88 -5.86 10.70 20.07
C ILE A 88 -7.06 10.55 20.99
N GLN A 89 -7.51 11.63 21.64
CA GLN A 89 -8.65 11.59 22.54
C GLN A 89 -9.94 11.16 21.83
N ASP A 90 -10.23 11.72 20.65
CA ASP A 90 -11.34 11.28 19.80
C ASP A 90 -11.25 9.79 19.43
N ALA A 91 -10.05 9.33 19.05
CA ALA A 91 -9.80 7.93 18.76
C ALA A 91 -10.03 7.00 19.97
N LEU A 92 -9.82 7.49 21.20
CA LEU A 92 -10.10 6.76 22.43
C LEU A 92 -11.59 6.66 22.74
N GLU A 93 -12.38 7.64 22.31
CA GLU A 93 -13.84 7.66 22.46
C GLU A 93 -14.53 6.76 21.41
N HIS A 94 -13.93 6.66 20.21
CA HIS A 94 -14.47 5.91 19.07
C HIS A 94 -13.58 4.73 18.59
N PRO A 95 -13.09 3.83 19.47
CA PRO A 95 -12.05 2.86 19.13
C PRO A 95 -12.52 1.70 18.22
N LYS A 96 -13.83 1.57 17.98
CA LYS A 96 -14.41 0.48 17.18
C LYS A 96 -14.49 0.79 15.70
N GLU A 97 -14.37 2.05 15.31
CA GLU A 97 -14.58 2.54 13.94
C GLU A 97 -13.44 2.16 12.98
N GLN A 98 -12.25 1.82 13.50
CA GLN A 98 -11.05 1.54 12.71
C GLN A 98 -10.68 2.65 11.72
N SER A 99 -11.11 3.88 12.00
CA SER A 99 -10.75 5.09 11.27
C SER A 99 -9.24 5.30 11.30
N HIS A 100 -8.65 5.75 10.19
CA HIS A 100 -7.24 6.14 10.20
C HIS A 100 -7.12 7.57 10.70
N ILE A 101 -6.27 7.74 11.69
CA ILE A 101 -6.02 9.00 12.37
C ILE A 101 -4.64 9.48 11.93
N TYR A 102 -4.58 10.74 11.50
CA TYR A 102 -3.31 11.40 11.23
C TYR A 102 -2.54 11.58 12.53
N ILE A 103 -1.29 11.09 12.54
CA ILE A 103 -0.38 11.29 13.66
C ILE A 103 0.54 12.48 13.36
N GLN A 104 1.34 12.37 12.31
CA GLN A 104 2.33 13.37 11.88
C GLN A 104 2.74 13.10 10.42
N ASP A 105 3.48 14.01 9.80
CA ASP A 105 4.18 13.71 8.54
C ASP A 105 5.41 12.83 8.81
N THR A 106 5.95 12.19 7.78
CA THR A 106 7.14 11.34 7.94
C THR A 106 8.31 12.20 8.41
N PRO A 107 8.95 11.91 9.55
CA PRO A 107 10.07 12.70 10.08
C PRO A 107 11.19 12.88 9.06
N LYS A 108 11.80 14.07 8.99
CA LYS A 108 12.82 14.39 7.96
C LYS A 108 14.03 13.48 8.09
N SER A 109 14.47 13.19 9.31
CA SER A 109 15.55 12.24 9.54
C SER A 109 15.26 10.84 8.98
N LEU A 110 14.02 10.34 9.09
CA LEU A 110 13.64 9.05 8.51
C LEU A 110 13.64 9.11 6.98
N GLN A 111 13.21 10.22 6.38
CA GLN A 111 13.29 10.43 4.93
C GLN A 111 14.74 10.40 4.45
N GLU A 112 15.63 11.14 5.12
CA GLU A 112 17.05 11.23 4.79
C GLU A 112 17.79 9.91 5.01
N ILE A 113 17.59 9.26 6.15
CA ILE A 113 18.23 7.98 6.47
C ILE A 113 17.73 6.90 5.51
N LEU A 114 16.42 6.72 5.38
CA LEU A 114 15.85 5.54 4.71
C LEU A 114 15.55 5.74 3.23
N GLY A 115 15.64 6.97 2.71
CA GLY A 115 15.23 7.30 1.34
C GLY A 115 13.73 7.10 1.10
N ILE A 116 12.90 7.27 2.14
CA ILE A 116 11.43 7.18 2.07
C ILE A 116 10.82 8.57 1.79
N GLY A 117 9.59 8.61 1.27
CA GLY A 117 8.97 9.85 0.81
C GLY A 117 8.33 10.63 1.96
N ASP A 118 8.11 11.92 1.73
CA ASP A 118 7.34 12.78 2.64
C ASP A 118 5.84 12.42 2.56
N LEU A 119 5.47 11.37 3.30
CA LEU A 119 4.09 10.87 3.36
C LEU A 119 3.51 11.08 4.77
N PRO A 120 2.19 11.25 4.89
CA PRO A 120 1.54 11.27 6.19
C PRO A 120 1.72 9.92 6.90
N MET A 121 1.89 9.96 8.22
CA MET A 121 1.94 8.78 9.08
C MET A 121 0.60 8.57 9.79
N LEU A 122 -0.06 7.44 9.52
CA LEU A 122 -1.38 7.13 10.06
C LEU A 122 -1.36 5.97 11.05
N MET A 123 -2.24 6.04 12.04
CA MET A 123 -2.56 4.94 12.96
C MET A 123 -4.08 4.77 13.02
N THR A 124 -4.58 3.54 13.09
CA THR A 124 -6.04 3.35 13.23
C THR A 124 -6.49 3.65 14.66
N SER A 125 -7.73 4.09 14.84
CA SER A 125 -8.31 4.36 16.17
C SER A 125 -8.22 3.16 17.12
N ASN A 126 -8.40 1.95 16.60
CA ASN A 126 -8.20 0.71 17.37
C ASN A 126 -6.73 0.50 17.79
N HIS A 127 -5.76 0.81 16.92
CA HIS A 127 -4.34 0.73 17.29
C HIS A 127 -3.98 1.79 18.34
N ILE A 128 -4.42 3.04 18.17
CA ILE A 128 -4.25 4.10 19.18
C ILE A 128 -4.81 3.64 20.53
N TYR A 129 -6.04 3.12 20.53
CA TYR A 129 -6.68 2.62 21.75
C TYR A 129 -5.87 1.48 22.40
N SER A 130 -5.41 0.51 21.62
CA SER A 130 -4.60 -0.61 22.13
C SER A 130 -3.22 -0.18 22.63
N VAL A 131 -2.64 0.87 22.04
CA VAL A 131 -1.35 1.43 22.46
C VAL A 131 -1.50 2.18 23.79
N VAL A 132 -2.52 3.02 23.89
CA VAL A 132 -2.75 3.90 25.05
C VAL A 132 -3.26 3.11 26.26
N LYS A 133 -4.23 2.21 26.07
CA LYS A 133 -4.95 1.54 27.17
C LYS A 133 -4.31 0.21 27.56
N THR A 134 -4.48 -0.15 28.82
CA THR A 134 -4.23 -1.50 29.35
C THR A 134 -5.41 -2.44 29.04
N ALA A 135 -5.16 -3.75 29.11
CA ALA A 135 -6.22 -4.75 28.94
C ALA A 135 -7.30 -4.62 30.04
N GLU A 136 -6.91 -4.23 31.25
CA GLU A 136 -7.78 -3.99 32.40
C GLU A 136 -8.70 -2.78 32.17
N GLU A 137 -8.17 -1.67 31.64
CA GLU A 137 -8.96 -0.51 31.24
C GLU A 137 -9.95 -0.87 30.14
N ALA A 138 -9.48 -1.55 29.08
CA ALA A 138 -10.35 -1.97 27.99
C ALA A 138 -11.50 -2.89 28.45
N LYS A 139 -11.25 -3.77 29.45
CA LYS A 139 -12.30 -4.62 30.05
C LYS A 139 -13.33 -3.79 30.83
N ARG A 140 -12.86 -2.80 31.60
CA ARG A 140 -13.75 -1.90 32.37
C ARG A 140 -14.62 -1.04 31.45
N GLU A 141 -14.06 -0.59 30.33
CA GLU A 141 -14.74 0.26 29.34
C GLU A 141 -15.59 -0.55 28.33
N GLY A 142 -15.65 -1.89 28.43
CA GLY A 142 -16.44 -2.73 27.53
C GLY A 142 -15.90 -2.79 26.08
N ASN A 143 -14.64 -2.42 25.88
CA ASN A 143 -13.95 -2.35 24.58
C ASN A 143 -12.85 -3.40 24.42
N PHE A 144 -12.71 -4.33 25.39
CA PHE A 144 -11.74 -5.41 25.34
C PHE A 144 -12.00 -6.38 24.18
N ARG A 145 -10.94 -6.65 23.42
CA ARG A 145 -10.94 -7.64 22.34
C ARG A 145 -9.96 -8.77 22.65
N LYS A 146 -10.45 -10.01 22.53
CA LYS A 146 -9.61 -11.22 22.62
C LYS A 146 -8.65 -11.22 21.42
N ASN A 147 -7.35 -11.43 21.68
CA ASN A 147 -6.26 -11.42 20.69
C ASN A 147 -5.77 -10.02 20.24
N VAL A 148 -6.09 -8.95 20.97
CA VAL A 148 -5.43 -7.64 20.82
C VAL A 148 -4.39 -7.46 21.92
N ASN A 149 -3.20 -6.98 21.56
CA ASN A 149 -2.16 -6.63 22.52
C ASN A 149 -2.38 -5.21 23.00
N TYR A 150 -2.69 -5.07 24.30
CA TYR A 150 -2.85 -3.77 24.95
C TYR A 150 -1.53 -3.39 25.63
N HIS A 151 -0.99 -2.24 25.28
CA HIS A 151 0.38 -1.84 25.64
C HIS A 151 0.44 -0.89 26.85
N GLY A 152 -0.66 -0.18 27.16
CA GLY A 152 -0.73 0.69 28.34
C GLY A 152 0.30 1.83 28.34
N LEU A 153 0.71 2.31 27.17
CA LEU A 153 1.73 3.34 27.03
C LEU A 153 1.27 4.69 27.60
N GLY A 154 -0.03 4.99 27.44
CA GLY A 154 -0.64 6.28 27.76
C GLY A 154 -0.47 7.32 26.63
N THR A 155 -1.39 8.29 26.59
CA THR A 155 -1.45 9.34 25.56
C THR A 155 -0.18 10.20 25.51
N GLU A 156 0.28 10.69 26.68
CA GLU A 156 1.46 11.57 26.75
C GLU A 156 2.73 10.88 26.21
N ARG A 157 2.98 9.63 26.61
CA ARG A 157 4.15 8.88 26.14
C ARG A 157 4.04 8.50 24.66
N LEU A 158 2.83 8.24 24.16
CA LEU A 158 2.61 8.02 22.74
C LEU A 158 3.01 9.27 21.94
N ILE A 159 2.50 10.46 22.32
CA ILE A 159 2.83 11.72 21.65
C ILE A 159 4.34 11.95 21.63
N ARG A 160 4.99 11.87 22.80
CA ARG A 160 6.45 12.04 22.91
C ARG A 160 7.23 11.03 22.07
N ALA A 161 6.76 9.78 21.98
CA ALA A 161 7.41 8.76 21.15
C ALA A 161 7.26 9.06 19.66
N MET A 162 6.14 9.64 19.21
CA MET A 162 5.96 10.05 17.81
C MET A 162 6.89 11.20 17.44
N GLU A 163 6.99 12.21 18.33
CA GLU A 163 7.94 13.33 18.18
C GLU A 163 9.40 12.83 18.13
N ALA A 164 9.76 11.87 18.98
CA ALA A 164 11.10 11.30 19.03
C ALA A 164 11.50 10.47 17.80
N LEU A 165 10.57 10.21 16.86
CA LEU A 165 10.91 9.59 15.57
C LEU A 165 11.76 10.51 14.68
N GLU A 166 11.81 11.82 14.94
CA GLU A 166 12.68 12.77 14.24
C GLU A 166 14.16 12.62 14.60
N ASP A 167 14.50 11.97 15.72
CA ASP A 167 15.89 11.64 16.05
C ASP A 167 15.95 10.25 16.72
N PRO A 168 15.76 9.18 15.91
CA PRO A 168 15.60 7.84 16.41
C PRO A 168 16.92 7.29 16.95
N VAL A 169 16.81 6.34 17.88
CA VAL A 169 17.96 5.68 18.47
C VAL A 169 18.49 4.57 17.58
N LEU A 170 17.60 3.76 17.03
CA LEU A 170 17.95 2.64 16.16
C LEU A 170 16.80 2.36 15.18
N ILE A 171 17.16 2.02 13.95
CA ILE A 171 16.22 1.59 12.91
C ILE A 171 16.66 0.22 12.41
N ALA A 172 15.74 -0.73 12.45
CA ALA A 172 15.93 -2.07 11.90
C ALA A 172 14.71 -2.50 11.08
N LYS A 173 14.90 -3.44 10.14
CA LYS A 173 13.77 -4.16 9.55
C LYS A 173 13.05 -4.95 10.63
N SER A 174 11.71 -4.93 10.64
CA SER A 174 10.90 -5.65 11.63
C SER A 174 10.99 -7.18 11.49
N THR A 175 11.35 -7.68 10.30
CA THR A 175 11.42 -9.11 9.98
C THR A 175 12.65 -9.43 9.12
N THR A 176 12.99 -10.71 9.02
CA THR A 176 14.04 -11.22 8.13
C THR A 176 13.58 -11.41 6.68
N ASP A 177 12.30 -11.16 6.40
CA ASP A 177 11.76 -11.24 5.05
C ASP A 177 12.44 -10.18 4.15
N PRO A 178 13.17 -10.59 3.10
CA PRO A 178 13.86 -9.66 2.22
C PRO A 178 12.90 -8.68 1.53
N GLU A 179 11.65 -9.08 1.30
CA GLU A 179 10.63 -8.29 0.61
C GLU A 179 9.91 -7.29 1.53
N SER A 180 10.00 -7.48 2.85
CA SER A 180 9.32 -6.59 3.81
C SER A 180 10.03 -5.25 3.96
N LEU A 181 9.24 -4.17 3.92
CA LEU A 181 9.66 -2.80 4.27
C LEU A 181 9.13 -2.37 5.65
N ASP A 182 8.64 -3.32 6.47
CA ASP A 182 8.21 -3.02 7.82
C ASP A 182 9.46 -2.76 8.70
N LEU A 183 9.39 -1.72 9.53
CA LEU A 183 10.49 -1.20 10.33
C LEU A 183 10.15 -1.24 11.82
N ALA A 184 11.18 -1.49 12.63
CA ALA A 184 11.17 -1.24 14.05
C ALA A 184 12.06 -0.03 14.32
N VAL A 185 11.44 1.07 14.75
CA VAL A 185 12.13 2.33 15.07
C VAL A 185 12.11 2.53 16.57
N PHE A 186 13.29 2.51 17.18
CA PHE A 186 13.48 2.71 18.61
C PHE A 186 13.68 4.19 18.92
N THR A 187 13.02 4.66 19.97
CA THR A 187 13.10 6.03 20.44
C THR A 187 13.79 6.09 21.80
N GLU A 188 14.18 7.29 22.21
CA GLU A 188 14.74 7.53 23.54
C GLU A 188 13.68 7.57 24.66
N ILE A 189 12.41 7.54 24.27
CA ILE A 189 11.29 7.57 25.21
C ILE A 189 11.17 6.21 25.89
N LEU A 190 11.08 6.22 27.22
CA LEU A 190 10.92 5.01 28.02
C LEU A 190 9.46 4.83 28.43
N ASP A 191 9.00 3.58 28.42
CA ASP A 191 7.69 3.20 28.96
C ASP A 191 7.71 3.17 30.51
N GLN A 192 6.58 2.76 31.11
CA GLN A 192 6.46 2.68 32.57
C GLN A 192 7.38 1.63 33.23
N LYS A 193 7.96 0.73 32.44
CA LYS A 193 8.87 -0.33 32.87
C LYS A 193 10.33 -0.03 32.50
N ASN A 194 10.62 1.23 32.16
CA ASN A 194 11.92 1.71 31.65
C ASN A 194 12.37 1.03 30.36
N ALA A 195 11.47 0.42 29.59
CA ALA A 195 11.79 -0.15 28.28
C ALA A 195 11.71 0.94 27.20
N PRO A 196 12.68 1.03 26.26
CA PRO A 196 12.61 1.95 25.13
C PRO A 196 11.35 1.71 24.30
N VAL A 197 10.66 2.77 23.92
CA VAL A 197 9.48 2.71 23.08
C VAL A 197 9.91 2.46 21.64
N MET A 198 9.41 1.36 21.09
CA MET A 198 9.59 0.95 19.70
C MET A 198 8.31 1.22 18.93
N ALA A 199 8.40 1.99 17.84
CA ALA A 199 7.35 2.15 16.85
C ALA A 199 7.52 1.11 15.73
N ALA A 200 6.48 0.31 15.48
CA ALA A 200 6.40 -0.56 14.32
C ALA A 200 5.81 0.22 13.15
N ILE A 201 6.60 0.46 12.10
CA ILE A 201 6.21 1.30 10.97
C ILE A 201 6.17 0.48 9.70
N ARG A 202 5.07 0.51 8.96
CA ARG A 202 4.97 -0.03 7.60
C ARG A 202 5.11 1.08 6.59
N ILE A 203 6.07 0.92 5.68
CA ILE A 203 6.32 1.91 4.62
C ILE A 203 5.43 1.63 3.41
N ALA A 204 4.91 2.70 2.81
CA ALA A 204 4.17 2.70 1.54
C ALA A 204 2.91 1.80 1.54
N GLY A 205 1.90 2.21 2.31
CA GLY A 205 0.55 1.65 2.28
C GLY A 205 -0.51 2.67 1.80
N LYS A 206 -1.77 2.23 1.74
CA LYS A 206 -2.93 3.09 1.44
C LYS A 206 -3.85 3.17 2.64
N GLY A 207 -3.98 4.35 3.24
CA GLY A 207 -4.80 4.62 4.43
C GLY A 207 -5.95 5.56 4.12
N LYS A 208 -7.00 5.53 4.94
CA LYS A 208 -8.26 6.23 4.68
C LYS A 208 -8.54 7.31 5.72
N ILE A 209 -8.44 8.59 5.36
CA ILE A 209 -8.79 9.75 6.20
C ILE A 209 -9.97 10.48 5.56
N GLY A 210 -10.99 10.84 6.35
CA GLY A 210 -12.11 11.65 5.86
C GLY A 210 -12.90 11.00 4.72
N GLY A 211 -12.79 9.68 4.53
CA GLY A 211 -13.39 8.99 3.38
C GLY A 211 -12.43 8.71 2.20
N THR A 212 -11.26 9.36 2.17
CA THR A 212 -10.32 9.33 1.05
C THR A 212 -9.12 8.42 1.30
N TYR A 213 -8.73 7.62 0.31
CA TYR A 213 -7.49 6.85 0.35
C TYR A 213 -6.28 7.71 -0.03
N ILE A 214 -5.28 7.75 0.83
CA ILE A 214 -4.00 8.44 0.63
C ILE A 214 -2.84 7.46 0.75
N ASP A 215 -1.77 7.72 0.02
CA ASP A 215 -0.50 7.04 0.24
C ASP A 215 0.07 7.47 1.60
N THR A 216 0.49 6.52 2.40
CA THR A 216 0.85 6.75 3.81
C THR A 216 1.89 5.74 4.30
N ASN A 217 2.64 6.14 5.34
CA ASN A 217 3.34 5.21 6.20
C ASN A 217 2.46 4.88 7.40
N PHE A 218 2.28 3.61 7.74
CA PHE A 218 1.46 3.24 8.89
C PHE A 218 2.29 3.03 10.13
N ILE A 219 1.87 3.63 11.24
CA ILE A 219 2.34 3.24 12.57
C ILE A 219 1.40 2.13 13.04
N LEU A 220 1.89 0.90 13.02
CA LEU A 220 1.11 -0.31 13.33
C LEU A 220 0.99 -0.54 14.83
N SER A 221 1.98 -0.09 15.61
CA SER A 221 1.95 -0.09 17.07
C SER A 221 3.10 0.76 17.61
N ALA A 222 2.98 1.21 18.86
CA ALA A 222 4.07 1.82 19.62
C ALA A 222 4.01 1.31 21.07
N TYR A 223 5.10 0.74 21.57
CA TYR A 223 5.12 0.17 22.92
C TYR A 223 6.53 0.03 23.47
N GLY A 224 6.65 0.00 24.80
CA GLY A 224 7.91 -0.32 25.46
C GLY A 224 8.37 -1.74 25.12
N ARG A 225 9.50 -1.86 24.45
CA ARG A 225 10.04 -3.15 24.02
C ARG A 225 10.90 -3.75 25.13
N GLY A 226 10.33 -4.62 25.94
CA GLY A 226 11.12 -5.43 26.88
C GLY A 226 12.14 -6.31 26.16
N ASN A 227 13.28 -6.57 26.79
CA ASN A 227 14.43 -7.29 26.21
C ASN A 227 14.90 -6.65 24.90
N THR A 228 15.08 -5.32 24.90
CA THR A 228 15.54 -4.56 23.72
C THR A 228 16.92 -5.04 23.28
N GLU A 229 17.79 -5.42 24.21
CA GLU A 229 19.13 -5.95 23.96
C GLU A 229 19.06 -7.20 23.06
N ASN A 230 18.24 -8.19 23.43
CA ASN A 230 18.07 -9.41 22.62
C ASN A 230 17.48 -9.13 21.23
N TYR A 231 16.62 -8.11 21.11
CA TYR A 231 16.11 -7.70 19.80
C TYR A 231 17.23 -7.15 18.92
N ILE A 232 18.09 -6.30 19.49
CA ILE A 232 19.21 -5.69 18.80
C ILE A 232 20.26 -6.75 18.43
N GLU A 233 20.56 -7.71 19.33
CA GLU A 233 21.44 -8.85 19.03
C GLU A 233 20.91 -9.67 17.86
N SER A 234 19.64 -10.09 17.91
CA SER A 234 19.02 -10.82 16.79
C SER A 234 19.01 -9.97 15.51
N ALA A 235 18.74 -8.67 15.59
CA ALA A 235 18.77 -7.80 14.43
C ALA A 235 20.18 -7.61 13.84
N LEU A 236 21.23 -7.66 14.67
CA LEU A 236 22.63 -7.68 14.23
C LEU A 236 22.98 -8.99 13.55
N GLU A 237 22.68 -10.12 14.19
CA GLU A 237 22.96 -11.47 13.68
C GLU A 237 22.24 -11.74 12.35
N GLU A 238 21.06 -11.15 12.18
CA GLU A 238 20.21 -11.30 11.00
C GLU A 238 20.41 -10.18 9.95
N ASP A 239 21.40 -9.31 10.13
CA ASP A 239 21.75 -8.23 9.20
C ASP A 239 20.58 -7.26 8.89
N ARG A 240 19.75 -6.99 9.92
CA ARG A 240 18.51 -6.19 9.82
C ARG A 240 18.66 -4.73 10.22
N ILE A 241 19.76 -4.33 10.86
CA ILE A 241 19.97 -2.95 11.29
C ILE A 241 20.32 -2.07 10.09
N LEU A 242 19.63 -0.93 10.02
CA LEU A 242 19.75 0.07 8.95
C LEU A 242 20.44 1.34 9.44
N TYR A 243 20.24 1.70 10.70
CA TYR A 243 20.78 2.92 11.30
C TYR A 243 20.86 2.79 12.82
N GLU A 244 21.85 3.45 13.41
CA GLU A 244 22.03 3.58 14.85
C GLU A 244 22.57 4.98 15.20
N ASN A 245 21.94 5.65 16.15
CA ASN A 245 22.52 6.78 16.86
C ASN A 245 23.32 6.26 18.06
N ARG A 246 24.62 6.09 17.88
CA ARG A 246 25.55 5.48 18.87
C ARG A 246 25.53 6.16 20.23
N THR A 247 25.35 7.48 20.27
CA THR A 247 25.33 8.22 21.54
C THR A 247 24.06 7.90 22.32
N LYS A 248 22.91 7.89 21.64
CA LYS A 248 21.63 7.58 22.27
C LYS A 248 21.50 6.10 22.60
N SER A 249 22.00 5.20 21.76
CA SER A 249 21.96 3.75 22.01
C SER A 249 22.73 3.37 23.26
N GLN A 250 23.90 3.98 23.49
CA GLN A 250 24.68 3.84 24.73
C GLN A 250 23.94 4.38 25.97
N GLN A 251 23.12 5.43 25.80
CA GLN A 251 22.32 6.01 26.87
C GLN A 251 21.05 5.21 27.18
N LEU A 252 20.61 4.32 26.27
CA LEU A 252 19.50 3.38 26.47
C LEU A 252 19.87 2.14 27.28
N GLN A 253 21.08 2.04 27.81
CA GLN A 253 21.47 0.95 28.69
C GLN A 253 20.66 1.02 30.00
N VAL A 254 19.56 0.26 30.05
CA VAL A 254 18.59 0.28 31.16
C VAL A 254 19.14 -0.44 32.39
N ASP A 255 20.04 -1.41 32.21
CA ASP A 255 20.79 -2.07 33.30
C ASP A 255 22.31 -1.98 33.05
N PRO A 256 23.08 -1.27 33.89
CA PRO A 256 24.55 -1.20 33.79
C PRO A 256 25.28 -2.54 33.86
N ARG A 257 24.60 -3.63 34.25
CA ARG A 257 25.14 -5.00 34.39
C ARG A 257 24.88 -5.89 33.19
N VAL A 258 23.95 -5.51 32.30
CA VAL A 258 23.74 -6.17 31.01
C VAL A 258 24.50 -5.33 29.98
N PRO A 259 25.59 -5.84 29.38
CA PRO A 259 26.25 -5.10 28.32
C PRO A 259 25.24 -4.88 27.20
N TYR A 260 25.01 -3.61 26.83
CA TYR A 260 24.31 -3.31 25.59
C TYR A 260 25.07 -4.00 24.46
N PRO A 261 24.40 -4.63 23.48
CA PRO A 261 25.07 -5.37 22.43
C PRO A 261 26.11 -4.47 21.80
N ASN A 262 27.38 -4.89 21.82
CA ASN A 262 28.47 -4.09 21.31
C ASN A 262 28.36 -4.08 19.77
N ILE A 263 27.49 -3.23 19.25
CA ILE A 263 27.52 -2.82 17.85
C ILE A 263 28.92 -2.25 17.67
N SER A 264 29.81 -3.03 17.03
CA SER A 264 31.23 -2.70 16.91
C SER A 264 31.38 -1.23 16.52
N ALA A 265 32.36 -0.52 17.07
CA ALA A 265 32.69 0.83 16.62
C ALA A 265 32.96 0.91 15.10
N THR A 266 33.22 -0.25 14.46
CA THR A 266 33.41 -0.43 13.01
C THR A 266 32.21 -1.02 12.27
N ALA A 267 31.07 -1.28 12.93
CA ALA A 267 29.88 -1.79 12.26
C ALA A 267 29.39 -0.77 11.23
N ASP A 268 29.33 -1.22 9.98
CA ASP A 268 28.93 -0.43 8.83
C ASP A 268 27.62 -1.00 8.28
N PHE A 269 26.54 -0.24 8.44
CA PHE A 269 25.21 -0.60 7.94
C PHE A 269 24.95 -0.09 6.53
N THR A 270 25.95 0.51 5.87
CA THR A 270 25.78 1.13 4.55
C THR A 270 25.26 0.14 3.51
N GLU A 271 25.70 -1.13 3.54
CA GLU A 271 25.19 -2.14 2.61
C GLU A 271 23.71 -2.47 2.88
N ASN A 272 23.32 -2.67 4.14
CA ASN A 272 21.93 -2.91 4.53
C ASN A 272 21.04 -1.73 4.15
N LEU A 273 21.50 -0.53 4.44
CA LEU A 273 20.79 0.70 4.13
C LEU A 273 20.67 0.90 2.62
N THR A 274 21.71 0.56 1.85
CA THR A 274 21.69 0.64 0.39
C THR A 274 20.67 -0.35 -0.19
N ARG A 275 20.72 -1.62 0.23
CA ARG A 275 19.74 -2.66 -0.18
C ARG A 275 18.31 -2.25 0.19
N PHE A 276 18.12 -1.70 1.39
CA PHE A 276 16.82 -1.20 1.82
C PHE A 276 16.34 -0.02 0.95
N ARG A 277 17.20 0.97 0.69
CA ARG A 277 16.88 2.13 -0.17
C ARG A 277 16.57 1.72 -1.61
N GLU A 278 17.29 0.74 -2.15
CA GLU A 278 16.98 0.15 -3.47
C GLU A 278 15.60 -0.49 -3.46
N LYS A 279 15.27 -1.25 -2.40
CA LYS A 279 13.94 -1.84 -2.27
C LYS A 279 12.83 -0.80 -2.10
N VAL A 280 13.09 0.29 -1.38
CA VAL A 280 12.16 1.44 -1.32
C VAL A 280 11.96 2.06 -2.70
N LYS A 281 13.02 2.19 -3.51
CA LYS A 281 12.92 2.68 -4.90
C LYS A 281 12.16 1.71 -5.80
N GLU A 282 12.39 0.40 -5.67
CA GLU A 282 11.64 -0.64 -6.37
C GLU A 282 10.17 -0.65 -5.96
N ASN A 283 9.86 -0.60 -4.66
CA ASN A 283 8.49 -0.59 -4.18
C ASN A 283 7.79 0.72 -4.53
N ARG A 284 8.51 1.86 -4.58
CA ARG A 284 7.99 3.07 -5.24
C ARG A 284 7.71 2.75 -6.70
N ARG A 285 8.64 2.21 -7.49
CA ARG A 285 8.35 1.83 -8.90
C ARG A 285 7.13 0.91 -9.04
N ILE A 286 6.95 -0.09 -8.17
CA ILE A 286 5.82 -1.03 -8.17
C ILE A 286 4.51 -0.39 -7.67
N SER A 287 4.55 0.50 -6.67
CA SER A 287 3.39 1.27 -6.22
C SER A 287 3.01 2.34 -7.26
N PHE A 288 4.00 2.90 -7.95
CA PHE A 288 3.85 3.76 -9.11
C PHE A 288 3.36 2.97 -10.35
N ASP A 289 3.69 1.68 -10.51
CA ASP A 289 3.19 0.81 -11.59
C ASP A 289 1.79 0.26 -11.30
N LYS A 290 1.44 0.02 -10.03
CA LYS A 290 0.04 -0.25 -9.64
C LYS A 290 -0.81 1.01 -9.69
N ASN A 291 -0.21 2.19 -9.47
CA ASN A 291 -0.85 3.48 -9.73
C ASN A 291 -0.68 3.94 -11.20
N SER A 292 0.04 3.24 -12.08
CA SER A 292 0.14 3.61 -13.52
C SER A 292 -1.04 3.08 -14.34
N GLN A 293 -1.98 2.36 -13.71
CA GLN A 293 -3.36 2.28 -14.20
C GLN A 293 -4.26 3.45 -13.74
N ALA A 294 -3.77 4.38 -12.91
CA ALA A 294 -4.50 5.59 -12.55
C ALA A 294 -3.56 6.73 -12.05
N ALA A 295 -3.14 7.58 -12.99
CA ALA A 295 -2.47 8.86 -12.78
C ALA A 295 -0.99 8.81 -12.35
N GLU A 296 -0.13 8.66 -13.35
CA GLU A 296 1.28 9.04 -13.28
C GLU A 296 1.42 10.55 -13.01
N THR A 297 2.29 10.98 -12.10
CA THR A 297 3.00 12.26 -12.21
C THR A 297 4.36 12.10 -11.56
N GLY A 298 5.42 12.24 -12.36
CA GLY A 298 6.79 12.41 -11.93
C GLY A 298 7.44 13.44 -12.84
N ALA A 299 7.53 14.67 -12.36
CA ALA A 299 8.36 15.71 -12.96
C ALA A 299 9.74 15.64 -12.29
N GLU A 300 10.74 15.12 -12.99
CA GLU A 300 12.14 15.44 -12.70
C GLU A 300 12.58 16.58 -13.61
N THR A 301 12.94 17.69 -12.98
CA THR A 301 13.57 18.85 -13.58
C THR A 301 15.00 18.50 -14.02
N GLN A 302 15.19 18.19 -15.30
CA GLN A 302 16.50 18.31 -15.94
C GLN A 302 16.54 19.53 -16.85
N LYS A 303 17.51 20.42 -16.60
CA LYS A 303 17.91 21.50 -17.51
C LYS A 303 18.31 20.89 -18.87
N PRO A 304 18.02 21.54 -20.01
CA PRO A 304 18.33 20.97 -21.31
C PRO A 304 19.83 21.03 -21.58
N ALA A 305 20.49 19.88 -21.53
CA ALA A 305 21.75 19.67 -22.23
C ALA A 305 21.41 19.39 -23.70
N ALA A 306 22.03 20.15 -24.59
CA ALA A 306 21.81 20.05 -26.02
C ALA A 306 22.31 18.69 -26.56
N GLU A 307 21.40 17.76 -26.83
CA GLU A 307 21.68 16.58 -27.64
C GLU A 307 20.77 16.50 -28.87
N LYS A 308 21.41 16.03 -29.95
CA LYS A 308 21.00 16.20 -31.35
C LYS A 308 19.73 15.42 -31.66
N THR A 309 18.69 16.14 -32.08
CA THR A 309 17.52 15.59 -32.77
C THR A 309 17.95 14.75 -33.97
N LYS A 310 17.75 13.43 -33.90
CA LYS A 310 17.66 12.55 -35.06
C LYS A 310 16.17 12.38 -35.34
N PHE A 311 15.78 12.48 -36.61
CA PHE A 311 14.42 12.49 -37.18
C PHE A 311 13.79 13.90 -37.34
N SER A 312 13.70 14.32 -38.61
CA SER A 312 12.95 15.49 -39.08
C SER A 312 11.83 14.99 -40.00
N LEU A 313 10.61 15.45 -39.80
CA LEU A 313 9.49 15.22 -40.73
C LEU A 313 9.59 16.22 -41.90
N ASP A 314 9.64 15.71 -43.12
CA ASP A 314 9.68 16.48 -44.38
C ASP A 314 8.30 17.02 -44.83
N VAL A 315 7.31 17.07 -43.93
CA VAL A 315 5.93 17.45 -44.26
C VAL A 315 5.51 18.69 -43.47
N PRO A 316 4.87 19.70 -44.09
CA PRO A 316 4.51 20.94 -43.40
C PRO A 316 3.53 20.64 -42.26
N VAL A 317 3.98 20.80 -41.02
CA VAL A 317 3.10 20.83 -39.85
C VAL A 317 2.29 22.11 -39.94
N GLU A 318 1.02 22.00 -40.35
CA GLU A 318 0.14 23.17 -40.46
C GLU A 318 0.01 23.93 -39.12
N GLU A 319 0.15 25.24 -39.24
CA GLU A 319 0.34 26.23 -38.19
C GLU A 319 -0.78 26.27 -37.13
N THR A 320 -0.38 26.00 -35.89
CA THR A 320 -0.15 27.04 -34.88
C THR A 320 0.95 26.50 -33.97
N LYS A 321 2.02 27.26 -33.75
CA LYS A 321 3.23 26.86 -32.99
C LYS A 321 2.97 26.42 -31.53
N ASP A 322 1.71 26.37 -31.11
CA ASP A 322 1.32 26.32 -29.71
C ASP A 322 0.83 24.95 -29.27
N LEU A 323 0.16 24.14 -30.12
CA LEU A 323 -0.47 22.88 -29.72
C LEU A 323 0.04 21.65 -30.49
N ILE A 324 0.16 20.53 -29.78
CA ILE A 324 0.50 19.21 -30.34
C ILE A 324 -0.54 18.18 -29.92
N ALA A 325 -0.77 17.18 -30.78
CA ALA A 325 -1.55 15.98 -30.48
C ALA A 325 -0.59 14.80 -30.32
N VAL A 326 -0.52 14.23 -29.13
CA VAL A 326 0.52 13.27 -28.73
C VAL A 326 -0.07 12.09 -27.96
N HIS A 327 0.43 10.89 -28.23
CA HIS A 327 0.21 9.68 -27.42
C HIS A 327 1.57 9.16 -26.99
N ASN A 328 1.75 8.93 -25.70
CA ASN A 328 2.98 8.36 -25.17
C ASN A 328 2.76 6.89 -24.80
N LEU A 329 3.79 6.07 -25.04
CA LEU A 329 3.82 4.65 -24.74
C LEU A 329 5.25 4.16 -24.50
N SER A 330 5.41 3.02 -23.82
CA SER A 330 6.70 2.34 -23.69
C SER A 330 7.04 1.58 -24.98
N GLU A 331 8.31 1.23 -25.16
CA GLU A 331 8.76 0.39 -26.27
C GLU A 331 7.99 -0.95 -26.34
N GLU A 332 7.80 -1.61 -25.20
CA GLU A 332 7.03 -2.86 -25.11
C GLU A 332 5.59 -2.70 -25.61
N LYS A 333 4.90 -1.63 -25.20
CA LYS A 333 3.53 -1.33 -25.65
C LYS A 333 3.49 -1.03 -27.15
N LEU A 334 4.48 -0.28 -27.66
CA LEU A 334 4.60 0.00 -29.08
C LEU A 334 4.75 -1.30 -29.88
N LEU A 335 5.61 -2.22 -29.44
CA LEU A 335 5.80 -3.51 -30.11
C LEU A 335 4.52 -4.35 -30.12
N LYS A 336 3.80 -4.41 -28.99
CA LYS A 336 2.51 -5.11 -28.88
C LYS A 336 1.43 -4.51 -29.79
N ASP A 337 1.32 -3.18 -29.84
CA ASP A 337 0.38 -2.50 -30.74
C ASP A 337 0.73 -2.73 -32.22
N LEU A 338 2.02 -2.78 -32.56
CA LEU A 338 2.49 -3.10 -33.91
C LEU A 338 2.19 -4.56 -34.29
N GLU A 339 2.38 -5.49 -33.35
CA GLU A 339 2.03 -6.91 -33.53
C GLU A 339 0.52 -7.10 -33.71
N LEU A 340 -0.30 -6.36 -32.95
CA LEU A 340 -1.76 -6.33 -33.13
C LEU A 340 -2.20 -5.74 -34.49
N GLY A 341 -1.29 -5.05 -35.18
CA GLY A 341 -1.53 -4.43 -36.49
C GLY A 341 -1.98 -2.97 -36.44
N GLY A 342 -1.90 -2.32 -35.27
CA GLY A 342 -2.22 -0.91 -35.09
C GLY A 342 -2.66 -0.55 -33.67
N PHE A 343 -2.84 0.74 -33.42
CA PHE A 343 -3.19 1.28 -32.10
C PHE A 343 -4.70 1.20 -31.83
N PRO A 344 -5.17 0.38 -30.87
CA PRO A 344 -6.58 0.32 -30.53
C PRO A 344 -6.97 1.53 -29.68
N MET A 345 -7.68 2.49 -30.28
CA MET A 345 -8.22 3.68 -29.61
C MET A 345 -7.19 4.39 -28.69
N PRO A 346 -6.05 4.87 -29.24
CA PRO A 346 -4.98 5.47 -28.43
C PRO A 346 -5.49 6.70 -27.65
N SER A 347 -4.98 6.86 -26.43
CA SER A 347 -5.24 8.05 -25.62
C SER A 347 -4.41 9.23 -26.13
N ILE A 348 -5.01 10.08 -26.96
CA ILE A 348 -4.33 11.23 -27.59
C ILE A 348 -4.54 12.48 -26.73
N ALA A 349 -3.46 12.97 -26.12
CA ALA A 349 -3.45 14.26 -25.43
C ALA A 349 -3.28 15.41 -26.43
N ILE A 350 -4.02 16.50 -26.22
CA ILE A 350 -3.81 17.78 -26.92
C ILE A 350 -3.25 18.77 -25.91
N THR A 351 -1.96 19.08 -26.04
CA THR A 351 -1.21 19.92 -25.09
C THR A 351 -0.47 21.03 -25.81
N LYS A 352 0.09 21.98 -25.06
CA LYS A 352 1.00 22.95 -25.65
C LYS A 352 2.38 22.35 -25.89
N ALA A 353 3.02 22.69 -27.01
CA ALA A 353 4.35 22.18 -27.33
C ALA A 353 5.38 22.47 -26.22
N GLU A 354 5.30 23.66 -25.61
CA GLU A 354 6.16 24.09 -24.49
C GLU A 354 5.88 23.38 -23.16
N LEU A 355 4.64 22.89 -22.95
CA LEU A 355 4.27 22.12 -21.76
C LEU A 355 4.75 20.67 -21.87
N GLY A 356 4.81 20.15 -23.11
CA GLY A 356 5.13 18.76 -23.40
C GLY A 356 4.06 17.79 -22.90
N HIS A 357 4.37 16.50 -23.03
CA HIS A 357 3.63 15.40 -22.44
C HIS A 357 4.67 14.32 -22.08
N THR A 358 4.85 14.05 -20.79
CA THR A 358 5.91 13.14 -20.29
C THR A 358 5.35 11.91 -19.58
N GLN A 359 4.03 11.82 -19.48
CA GLN A 359 3.33 10.66 -18.90
C GLN A 359 3.18 9.58 -19.97
N PHE A 360 3.05 8.33 -19.55
CA PHE A 360 2.67 7.12 -20.28
C PHE A 360 3.76 6.46 -21.12
N GLY A 361 5.01 6.91 -21.01
CA GLY A 361 6.19 6.26 -21.58
C GLY A 361 7.09 7.20 -22.36
N ASP A 362 8.28 6.70 -22.71
CA ASP A 362 9.37 7.51 -23.25
C ASP A 362 9.27 7.73 -24.78
N ILE A 363 8.34 7.05 -25.45
CA ILE A 363 8.10 7.19 -26.90
C ILE A 363 6.86 8.05 -27.12
N SER A 364 7.00 9.14 -27.88
CA SER A 364 5.89 10.01 -28.27
C SER A 364 5.46 9.81 -29.73
N LEU A 365 4.20 9.44 -29.95
CA LEU A 365 3.57 9.39 -31.26
C LEU A 365 2.83 10.70 -31.52
N LEU A 366 3.18 11.38 -32.61
CA LEU A 366 2.54 12.64 -33.01
C LEU A 366 1.44 12.39 -34.05
N PHE A 367 0.27 12.98 -33.81
CA PHE A 367 -0.88 12.82 -34.69
C PHE A 367 -1.15 14.08 -35.51
N ARG A 368 -1.57 13.88 -36.75
CA ARG A 368 -2.07 14.98 -37.58
C ARG A 368 -3.42 15.47 -37.07
N LYS A 369 -3.72 16.74 -37.31
CA LYS A 369 -4.97 17.42 -36.96
C LYS A 369 -6.22 16.63 -37.37
N GLU A 370 -6.21 15.98 -38.53
CA GLU A 370 -7.36 15.22 -39.05
C GLU A 370 -7.70 14.02 -38.16
N THR A 371 -6.71 13.48 -37.42
CA THR A 371 -6.89 12.35 -36.49
C THR A 371 -7.74 12.77 -35.28
N ILE A 372 -7.62 14.01 -34.83
CA ILE A 372 -8.29 14.52 -33.63
C ILE A 372 -9.51 15.39 -33.95
N ASP A 373 -9.79 15.72 -35.22
CA ASP A 373 -10.83 16.68 -35.58
C ASP A 373 -12.24 16.17 -35.21
N PRO A 374 -12.96 16.83 -34.28
CA PRO A 374 -14.30 16.43 -33.87
C PRO A 374 -15.37 16.62 -34.95
N ALA A 375 -15.04 17.27 -36.08
CA ALA A 375 -15.90 17.26 -37.27
C ALA A 375 -16.22 15.83 -37.73
N ASN A 376 -15.27 14.90 -37.54
CA ASN A 376 -15.55 13.48 -37.57
C ASN A 376 -16.15 13.06 -36.22
N LYS A 377 -17.44 12.73 -36.19
CA LYS A 377 -18.16 12.33 -34.96
C LYS A 377 -17.57 11.11 -34.24
N LYS A 378 -16.69 10.33 -34.89
CA LYS A 378 -15.94 9.24 -34.27
C LYS A 378 -14.83 9.75 -33.34
N ASN A 379 -14.35 10.96 -33.57
CA ASN A 379 -13.30 11.62 -32.78
C ASN A 379 -13.98 12.46 -31.69
N LYS A 380 -13.99 11.94 -30.47
CA LYS A 380 -14.48 12.69 -29.31
C LYS A 380 -13.31 13.38 -28.64
N VAL A 381 -13.36 14.71 -28.55
CA VAL A 381 -12.35 15.51 -27.85
C VAL A 381 -13.01 16.17 -26.66
N PHE A 382 -12.38 16.07 -25.50
CA PHE A 382 -12.90 16.62 -24.25
C PHE A 382 -12.01 17.76 -23.78
N GLY A 383 -12.62 18.82 -23.22
CA GLY A 383 -11.88 19.98 -22.70
C GLY A 383 -11.28 19.77 -21.30
N ALA A 384 -11.16 18.53 -20.85
CA ALA A 384 -10.59 18.06 -19.59
C ALA A 384 -10.37 16.54 -19.72
N ASP A 385 -9.63 15.96 -18.76
CA ASP A 385 -9.53 14.51 -18.64
C ASP A 385 -10.92 13.89 -18.64
N ALA A 386 -11.11 12.95 -19.56
CA ALA A 386 -12.35 12.24 -19.76
C ALA A 386 -12.08 10.75 -19.63
N TRP A 387 -13.10 10.03 -19.18
CA TRP A 387 -13.04 8.58 -19.18
C TRP A 387 -13.00 8.07 -20.62
N THR A 388 -11.94 7.36 -20.97
CA THR A 388 -11.77 6.71 -22.27
C THR A 388 -11.86 5.20 -22.09
N PRO A 389 -12.36 4.45 -23.09
CA PRO A 389 -12.32 2.99 -23.04
C PRO A 389 -10.92 2.47 -22.76
N THR A 390 -10.83 1.47 -21.89
CA THR A 390 -9.56 0.84 -21.53
C THR A 390 -9.34 -0.43 -22.36
N PHE A 391 -8.09 -0.82 -22.50
CA PHE A 391 -7.75 -2.06 -23.18
C PHE A 391 -8.48 -3.25 -22.50
N PRO A 392 -9.20 -4.10 -23.24
CA PRO A 392 -9.98 -5.19 -22.66
C PRO A 392 -9.06 -6.25 -22.03
N LYS A 393 -9.55 -6.95 -21.00
CA LYS A 393 -8.85 -8.13 -20.47
C LYS A 393 -8.71 -9.18 -21.58
N VAL A 394 -7.50 -9.69 -21.76
CA VAL A 394 -7.19 -10.84 -22.61
C VAL A 394 -7.15 -12.07 -21.70
N GLU A 395 -7.79 -13.15 -22.13
CA GLU A 395 -7.72 -14.46 -21.49
C GLU A 395 -7.05 -15.44 -22.47
N TYR A 396 -6.49 -16.51 -21.93
CA TYR A 396 -5.67 -17.44 -22.72
C TYR A 396 -6.16 -18.88 -22.57
N GLU A 397 -6.15 -19.63 -23.68
CA GLU A 397 -6.37 -21.07 -23.67
C GLU A 397 -5.05 -21.79 -23.44
N VAL A 398 -5.05 -22.72 -22.48
CA VAL A 398 -3.87 -23.54 -22.22
C VAL A 398 -3.76 -24.69 -23.22
N ASN A 399 -2.54 -24.95 -23.70
CA ASN A 399 -2.21 -26.13 -24.46
C ASN A 399 -1.95 -27.31 -23.53
N GLU A 400 -2.97 -28.14 -23.33
CA GLU A 400 -2.93 -29.32 -22.47
C GLU A 400 -1.82 -30.31 -22.83
N GLU A 401 -1.45 -30.42 -24.12
CA GLU A 401 -0.35 -31.29 -24.53
C GLU A 401 1.01 -30.74 -24.06
N ALA A 402 1.22 -29.43 -24.17
CA ALA A 402 2.44 -28.77 -23.70
C ALA A 402 2.54 -28.85 -22.17
N VAL A 403 1.45 -28.61 -21.43
CA VAL A 403 1.40 -28.79 -19.96
C VAL A 403 1.75 -30.21 -19.57
N ARG A 404 1.19 -31.22 -20.27
CA ARG A 404 1.52 -32.62 -20.01
C ARG A 404 3.01 -32.90 -20.25
N LYS A 405 3.61 -32.37 -21.32
CA LYS A 405 5.05 -32.51 -21.59
C LYS A 405 5.89 -31.89 -20.48
N ALA A 406 5.55 -30.66 -20.06
CA ALA A 406 6.27 -29.99 -18.97
C ALA A 406 6.18 -30.78 -17.64
N ARG A 407 4.98 -31.29 -17.32
CA ARG A 407 4.77 -32.16 -16.17
C ARG A 407 5.61 -33.43 -16.25
N GLU A 408 5.65 -34.07 -17.42
CA GLU A 408 6.45 -35.28 -17.62
C GLU A 408 7.95 -35.05 -17.42
N VAL A 409 8.49 -33.89 -17.80
CA VAL A 409 9.90 -33.53 -17.56
C VAL A 409 10.16 -33.47 -16.06
N LEU A 410 9.36 -32.72 -15.30
CA LEU A 410 9.55 -32.57 -13.86
C LEU A 410 9.35 -33.89 -13.08
N GLN A 411 8.40 -34.73 -13.50
CA GLN A 411 8.16 -36.02 -12.86
C GLN A 411 9.29 -37.03 -13.10
N LYS A 412 9.99 -36.93 -14.24
CA LYS A 412 11.12 -37.82 -14.59
C LYS A 412 12.44 -37.41 -13.93
N LEU A 413 12.49 -36.29 -13.23
CA LEU A 413 13.68 -35.88 -12.48
C LEU A 413 14.08 -36.95 -11.46
N PRO A 414 15.38 -37.27 -11.31
CA PRO A 414 15.83 -38.30 -10.37
C PRO A 414 15.39 -37.99 -8.92
N GLU A 415 14.90 -39.01 -8.20
CA GLU A 415 14.25 -38.87 -6.88
C GLU A 415 15.13 -38.20 -5.79
N ALA A 416 16.45 -38.18 -5.97
CA ALA A 416 17.41 -37.54 -5.05
C ALA A 416 18.20 -36.37 -5.69
N SER A 417 17.79 -35.88 -6.86
CA SER A 417 18.52 -34.82 -7.58
C SER A 417 18.27 -33.42 -6.99
N LEU A 418 17.17 -33.20 -6.29
CA LEU A 418 16.86 -31.94 -5.64
C LEU A 418 16.02 -32.16 -4.37
N PRO A 419 16.00 -31.19 -3.43
CA PRO A 419 15.18 -31.28 -2.25
C PRO A 419 13.70 -31.31 -2.62
N GLU A 420 12.95 -32.17 -1.93
CA GLU A 420 11.54 -32.45 -2.18
C GLU A 420 10.65 -31.18 -2.18
N GLU A 421 10.98 -30.16 -1.39
CA GLU A 421 10.26 -28.89 -1.41
C GLU A 421 10.41 -28.13 -2.74
N TYR A 422 11.62 -28.08 -3.31
CA TYR A 422 11.86 -27.44 -4.60
C TYR A 422 11.18 -28.23 -5.72
N LYS A 423 11.20 -29.56 -5.66
CA LYS A 423 10.47 -30.41 -6.61
C LYS A 423 8.97 -30.10 -6.61
N ARG A 424 8.33 -30.10 -5.44
CA ARG A 424 6.89 -29.78 -5.33
C ARG A 424 6.55 -28.38 -5.81
N ARG A 425 7.40 -27.38 -5.55
CA ARG A 425 7.18 -26.00 -6.02
C ARG A 425 7.26 -25.90 -7.54
N ALA A 426 8.24 -26.56 -8.16
CA ALA A 426 8.36 -26.64 -9.61
C ALA A 426 7.14 -27.34 -10.24
N GLU A 427 6.69 -28.47 -9.66
CA GLU A 427 5.49 -29.18 -10.12
C GLU A 427 4.23 -28.32 -9.97
N SER A 428 4.07 -27.65 -8.82
CA SER A 428 2.92 -26.76 -8.55
C SER A 428 2.84 -25.58 -9.53
N PHE A 429 3.99 -25.10 -10.00
CA PHE A 429 4.03 -24.07 -11.04
C PHE A 429 3.42 -24.56 -12.35
N VAL A 430 3.75 -25.79 -12.76
CA VAL A 430 3.17 -26.41 -13.97
C VAL A 430 1.67 -26.70 -13.81
N GLU A 431 1.25 -27.17 -12.64
CA GLU A 431 -0.17 -27.45 -12.37
C GLU A 431 -1.06 -26.20 -12.33
N SER A 432 -0.47 -25.01 -12.20
CA SER A 432 -1.21 -23.73 -12.13
C SER A 432 -1.12 -22.91 -13.41
N LEU A 433 -0.61 -23.46 -14.52
CA LEU A 433 -0.44 -22.74 -15.78
C LEU A 433 -1.75 -22.23 -16.39
N ASP A 434 -2.86 -22.93 -16.18
CA ASP A 434 -4.20 -22.52 -16.64
C ASP A 434 -4.64 -21.18 -16.02
N TYR A 435 -4.37 -20.99 -14.72
CA TYR A 435 -4.64 -19.75 -14.00
C TYR A 435 -3.56 -18.70 -14.22
N ASN A 436 -2.30 -19.14 -14.25
CA ASN A 436 -1.15 -18.25 -14.32
C ASN A 436 -1.05 -17.55 -15.67
N LEU A 437 -1.49 -18.18 -16.76
CA LEU A 437 -1.55 -17.58 -18.09
C LEU A 437 -2.33 -16.26 -18.10
N ASP A 438 -3.55 -16.28 -17.56
CA ASP A 438 -4.38 -15.09 -17.39
C ASP A 438 -3.75 -14.06 -16.44
N ARG A 439 -3.09 -14.54 -15.37
CA ARG A 439 -2.52 -13.70 -14.33
C ARG A 439 -1.28 -12.94 -14.78
N TYR A 440 -0.42 -13.60 -15.55
CA TYR A 440 0.87 -13.05 -15.98
C TYR A 440 0.84 -12.50 -17.41
N GLY A 441 -0.25 -12.68 -18.14
CA GLY A 441 -0.45 -12.06 -19.44
C GLY A 441 0.15 -12.88 -20.58
N GLY A 442 -0.20 -14.16 -20.63
CA GLY A 442 0.19 -15.05 -21.72
C GLY A 442 1.52 -15.76 -21.48
N LYS A 443 1.98 -16.46 -22.52
CA LYS A 443 3.24 -17.19 -22.58
C LYS A 443 4.43 -16.32 -22.15
N GLU A 444 4.57 -15.11 -22.68
CA GLU A 444 5.72 -14.24 -22.41
C GLU A 444 5.80 -13.88 -20.93
N GLY A 445 4.63 -13.62 -20.31
CA GLY A 445 4.54 -13.37 -18.88
C GLY A 445 4.92 -14.58 -18.02
N ILE A 446 4.53 -15.79 -18.44
CA ILE A 446 4.93 -17.04 -17.79
C ILE A 446 6.44 -17.22 -17.84
N LEU A 447 7.05 -17.00 -19.01
CA LEU A 447 8.50 -17.12 -19.18
C LEU A 447 9.25 -16.11 -18.30
N GLU A 448 8.84 -14.85 -18.30
CA GLU A 448 9.48 -13.81 -17.50
C GLU A 448 9.35 -14.08 -15.99
N TYR A 449 8.20 -14.59 -15.55
CA TYR A 449 8.02 -15.01 -14.17
C TYR A 449 8.91 -16.22 -13.82
N ALA A 450 8.90 -17.25 -14.67
CA ALA A 450 9.68 -18.47 -14.48
C ALA A 450 11.21 -18.22 -14.44
N LYS A 451 11.72 -17.22 -15.16
CA LYS A 451 13.14 -16.81 -15.10
C LYS A 451 13.62 -16.51 -13.69
N ARG A 452 12.71 -16.09 -12.79
CA ARG A 452 13.03 -15.69 -11.40
C ARG A 452 12.82 -16.82 -10.39
N GLU A 453 12.19 -17.92 -10.80
CA GLU A 453 11.79 -19.00 -9.90
C GLU A 453 12.94 -19.96 -9.54
N GLU A 454 13.33 -19.95 -8.27
CA GLU A 454 14.43 -20.78 -7.75
C GLU A 454 14.16 -22.28 -7.89
N ALA A 455 12.90 -22.69 -7.73
CA ALA A 455 12.50 -24.09 -7.86
C ALA A 455 12.66 -24.62 -9.28
N LEU A 456 12.34 -23.79 -10.28
CA LEU A 456 12.53 -24.13 -11.69
C LEU A 456 14.02 -24.14 -12.07
N LYS A 457 14.84 -23.23 -11.51
CA LYS A 457 16.30 -23.29 -11.65
C LYS A 457 16.89 -24.56 -11.05
N ALA A 458 16.42 -24.97 -9.87
CA ALA A 458 16.84 -26.22 -9.24
C ALA A 458 16.43 -27.44 -10.08
N ALA A 459 15.21 -27.44 -10.63
CA ALA A 459 14.74 -28.48 -11.53
C ALA A 459 15.55 -28.54 -12.83
N TYR A 460 15.90 -27.39 -13.42
CA TYR A 460 16.79 -27.30 -14.58
C TYR A 460 18.15 -27.93 -14.29
N LEU A 461 18.79 -27.58 -13.17
CA LEU A 461 20.07 -28.19 -12.78
C LEU A 461 19.98 -29.71 -12.62
N ALA A 462 18.86 -30.21 -12.08
CA ALA A 462 18.60 -31.64 -11.96
C ALA A 462 18.38 -32.33 -13.32
N ASP A 463 17.67 -31.67 -14.24
CA ASP A 463 17.42 -32.16 -15.60
C ASP A 463 18.71 -32.27 -16.42
N GLN A 464 19.66 -31.35 -16.21
CA GLN A 464 21.01 -31.40 -16.76
C GLN A 464 21.92 -32.47 -16.10
N GLY A 465 21.38 -33.30 -15.21
CA GLY A 465 22.10 -34.37 -14.51
C GLY A 465 22.89 -33.92 -13.27
N GLY A 466 22.72 -32.66 -12.85
CA GLY A 466 23.29 -32.14 -11.60
C GLY A 466 22.46 -32.51 -10.36
N THR A 467 22.97 -32.16 -9.18
CA THR A 467 22.24 -32.30 -7.91
C THR A 467 22.18 -30.98 -7.14
N VAL A 468 21.09 -30.74 -6.41
CA VAL A 468 20.95 -29.63 -5.46
C VAL A 468 20.83 -30.24 -4.07
N GLU A 469 21.79 -29.95 -3.19
CA GLU A 469 21.84 -30.49 -1.84
C GLU A 469 21.17 -29.56 -0.83
N THR A 470 20.50 -30.14 0.17
CA THR A 470 20.03 -29.38 1.34
C THR A 470 21.24 -28.87 2.12
N ARG A 471 21.37 -27.54 2.23
CA ARG A 471 22.35 -26.90 3.12
C ARG A 471 21.69 -26.60 4.44
N THR A 472 22.44 -26.77 5.53
CA THR A 472 21.97 -26.43 6.88
C THR A 472 22.97 -25.50 7.56
N LYS A 473 22.46 -24.71 8.51
CA LYS A 473 23.25 -23.87 9.41
C LYS A 473 22.90 -24.18 10.86
N GLU A 474 23.88 -24.08 11.75
CA GLU A 474 23.66 -24.16 13.18
C GLU A 474 23.35 -22.77 13.73
N ILE A 475 22.25 -22.67 14.46
CA ILE A 475 21.87 -21.50 15.24
C ILE A 475 22.13 -21.84 16.70
N ARG A 476 23.07 -21.11 17.30
CA ARG A 476 23.42 -21.24 18.71
C ARG A 476 22.85 -20.07 19.49
N THR A 477 22.01 -20.34 20.48
CA THR A 477 21.46 -19.33 21.39
C THR A 477 21.91 -19.64 22.81
N GLU A 478 22.60 -18.70 23.45
CA GLU A 478 23.10 -18.85 24.81
C GLU A 478 22.35 -17.95 25.78
N MET A 479 22.05 -18.46 26.98
CA MET A 479 21.50 -17.63 28.06
C MET A 479 22.48 -16.53 28.45
N SER A 480 21.98 -15.34 28.77
CA SER A 480 22.83 -14.27 29.28
C SER A 480 23.41 -14.62 30.66
N GLU A 481 24.52 -13.99 31.06
CA GLU A 481 25.12 -14.23 32.38
C GLU A 481 24.14 -13.97 33.54
N ALA A 482 23.28 -12.96 33.41
CA ALA A 482 22.22 -12.69 34.38
C ALA A 482 21.19 -13.82 34.44
N GLU A 483 20.79 -14.37 33.29
CA GLU A 483 19.87 -15.51 33.24
C GLU A 483 20.51 -16.79 33.81
N LYS A 484 21.82 -17.00 33.58
CA LYS A 484 22.59 -18.09 34.17
C LYS A 484 22.69 -17.95 35.70
N GLU A 485 22.91 -16.74 36.20
CA GLU A 485 22.97 -16.47 37.66
C GLU A 485 21.59 -16.65 38.31
N GLN A 486 20.52 -16.17 37.68
CA GLN A 486 19.14 -16.41 38.13
C GLN A 486 18.82 -17.91 38.15
N ALA A 487 19.15 -18.62 37.06
CA ALA A 487 18.99 -20.06 36.97
C ALA A 487 19.78 -20.80 38.06
N SER A 488 21.04 -20.42 38.30
CA SER A 488 21.87 -20.99 39.38
C SER A 488 21.23 -20.74 40.75
N THR A 489 20.79 -19.52 41.02
CA THR A 489 20.16 -19.15 42.29
C THR A 489 18.85 -19.92 42.51
N ILE A 490 18.06 -20.13 41.45
CA ILE A 490 16.88 -20.98 41.49
C ILE A 490 17.26 -22.43 41.77
N LEU A 491 18.27 -22.98 41.09
CA LEU A 491 18.74 -24.36 41.30
C LEU A 491 19.23 -24.58 42.73
N GLU A 492 19.98 -23.62 43.29
CA GLU A 492 20.44 -23.63 44.69
C GLU A 492 19.27 -23.65 45.68
N ALA A 493 18.27 -22.79 45.47
CA ALA A 493 17.08 -22.72 46.31
C ALA A 493 16.17 -23.96 46.18
N LEU A 494 16.18 -24.60 45.01
CA LEU A 494 15.44 -25.83 44.73
C LEU A 494 16.17 -27.07 45.26
N GLY A 495 17.47 -26.97 45.57
CA GLY A 495 18.26 -28.04 46.17
C GLY A 495 18.41 -29.27 45.28
N GLN A 496 18.97 -30.36 45.82
CA GLN A 496 19.03 -31.68 45.18
C GLN A 496 17.65 -32.37 45.15
N ASP A 497 16.60 -31.63 44.78
CA ASP A 497 15.26 -32.19 44.62
C ASP A 497 15.24 -33.06 43.36
N ASN A 498 15.24 -34.38 43.57
CA ASN A 498 15.24 -35.41 42.52
C ASN A 498 14.03 -35.31 41.57
N GLY A 499 12.97 -34.55 41.93
CA GLY A 499 11.81 -34.29 41.06
C GLY A 499 12.05 -33.22 39.98
N PHE A 500 13.13 -32.44 40.07
CA PHE A 500 13.40 -31.35 39.12
C PHE A 500 13.80 -31.86 37.72
N SER A 501 14.06 -33.17 37.54
CA SER A 501 14.30 -33.81 36.22
C SER A 501 13.03 -34.28 35.50
N GLU A 502 11.85 -34.24 36.13
CA GLU A 502 10.60 -34.68 35.51
C GLU A 502 10.17 -33.73 34.36
N LYS A 503 9.49 -34.28 33.32
CA LYS A 503 8.80 -33.46 32.31
C LYS A 503 7.50 -32.92 32.92
N LEU A 504 7.57 -31.75 33.55
CA LEU A 504 6.42 -31.06 34.10
C LEU A 504 5.79 -30.08 33.09
N SER A 505 4.46 -30.01 33.07
CA SER A 505 3.76 -28.89 32.43
C SER A 505 4.04 -27.58 33.19
N GLY A 506 3.82 -26.44 32.53
CA GLY A 506 4.05 -25.13 33.16
C GLY A 506 3.20 -24.91 34.41
N LYS A 507 1.99 -25.48 34.46
CA LYS A 507 1.13 -25.43 35.64
C LYS A 507 1.70 -26.27 36.78
N GLU A 508 2.12 -27.49 36.52
CA GLU A 508 2.70 -28.38 37.54
C GLU A 508 4.02 -27.84 38.10
N ALA A 509 4.87 -27.28 37.24
CA ALA A 509 6.10 -26.61 37.66
C ALA A 509 5.82 -25.43 38.60
N TYR A 510 4.82 -24.60 38.27
CA TYR A 510 4.39 -23.51 39.14
C TYR A 510 3.81 -24.01 40.47
N ASP A 511 2.89 -24.97 40.42
CA ASP A 511 2.20 -25.47 41.61
C ASP A 511 3.19 -26.14 42.58
N ARG A 512 4.23 -26.81 42.07
CA ARG A 512 5.25 -27.52 42.86
C ARG A 512 6.39 -26.61 43.34
N TYR A 513 6.90 -25.72 42.48
CA TYR A 513 8.14 -24.97 42.74
C TYR A 513 7.95 -23.46 42.83
N GLY A 514 6.77 -22.94 42.48
CA GLY A 514 6.58 -21.50 42.27
C GLY A 514 6.86 -20.65 43.49
N TYR A 515 6.51 -21.10 44.69
CA TYR A 515 6.85 -20.38 45.93
C TYR A 515 8.37 -20.30 46.15
N ARG A 516 9.09 -21.41 45.98
CA ARG A 516 10.55 -21.48 46.17
C ARG A 516 11.30 -20.68 45.11
N ILE A 517 10.84 -20.74 43.86
CA ILE A 517 11.37 -19.90 42.77
C ILE A 517 11.19 -18.42 43.09
N LYS A 518 10.02 -18.01 43.61
CA LYS A 518 9.79 -16.63 44.04
C LYS A 518 10.77 -16.20 45.15
N GLN A 519 11.01 -17.04 46.14
CA GLN A 519 11.98 -16.75 47.21
C GLN A 519 13.42 -16.66 46.67
N ALA A 520 13.80 -17.55 45.75
CA ALA A 520 15.11 -17.53 45.10
C ALA A 520 15.33 -16.23 44.31
N LEU A 521 14.33 -15.81 43.54
CA LEU A 521 14.37 -14.57 42.77
C LEU A 521 14.39 -13.33 43.68
N LEU A 522 13.66 -13.35 44.80
CA LEU A 522 13.70 -12.28 45.79
C LEU A 522 15.12 -12.10 46.34
N ALA A 523 15.76 -13.19 46.76
CA ALA A 523 17.13 -13.17 47.24
C ALA A 523 18.12 -12.73 46.15
N TYR A 524 17.93 -13.20 44.92
CA TYR A 524 18.70 -12.77 43.75
C TYR A 524 18.63 -11.26 43.55
N TYR A 525 17.43 -10.67 43.54
CA TYR A 525 17.23 -9.23 43.33
C TYR A 525 17.85 -8.39 44.46
N GLN A 526 17.68 -8.82 45.71
CA GLN A 526 18.27 -8.16 46.88
C GLN A 526 19.80 -8.18 46.85
N ARG A 527 20.41 -9.34 46.54
CA ARG A 527 21.87 -9.47 46.36
C ARG A 527 22.40 -8.54 45.27
N ASN A 528 21.58 -8.33 44.25
CA ASN A 528 21.85 -7.47 43.11
C ASN A 528 21.40 -6.01 43.34
N GLY A 529 21.28 -5.56 44.60
CA GLY A 529 21.11 -4.14 44.94
C GLY A 529 19.70 -3.58 44.73
N ILE A 530 18.70 -4.42 44.44
CA ILE A 530 17.29 -4.00 44.44
C ILE A 530 16.81 -3.96 45.90
N ASN A 531 16.23 -2.85 46.32
CA ASN A 531 15.69 -2.72 47.68
C ASN A 531 14.57 -3.75 47.93
N GLU A 532 14.44 -4.16 49.19
CA GLU A 532 13.54 -5.25 49.60
C GLU A 532 12.09 -5.06 49.18
N GLU A 533 11.54 -3.83 49.33
CA GLU A 533 10.16 -3.53 48.96
C GLU A 533 9.93 -3.67 47.45
N THR A 534 10.85 -3.14 46.64
CA THR A 534 10.78 -3.23 45.17
C THR A 534 10.96 -4.67 44.69
N ALA A 535 11.91 -5.41 45.27
CA ALA A 535 12.15 -6.82 44.94
C ALA A 535 10.93 -7.68 45.28
N GLN A 536 10.28 -7.42 46.43
CA GLN A 536 9.07 -8.10 46.84
C GLN A 536 7.90 -7.80 45.89
N GLN A 537 7.74 -6.54 45.45
CA GLN A 537 6.71 -6.16 44.46
C GLN A 537 6.93 -6.87 43.11
N VAL A 538 8.16 -6.87 42.60
CA VAL A 538 8.52 -7.55 41.33
C VAL A 538 8.14 -9.04 41.39
N VAL A 539 8.63 -9.77 42.39
CA VAL A 539 8.39 -11.21 42.54
C VAL A 539 6.89 -11.53 42.78
N SER A 540 6.19 -10.68 43.53
CA SER A 540 4.76 -10.85 43.81
C SER A 540 3.92 -10.66 42.54
N SER A 541 4.29 -9.70 41.69
CA SER A 541 3.64 -9.42 40.41
C SER A 541 3.86 -10.48 39.32
N MET A 542 4.88 -11.35 39.48
CA MET A 542 5.16 -12.41 38.50
C MET A 542 3.99 -13.37 38.35
N THR A 543 3.54 -13.51 37.10
CA THR A 543 2.50 -14.44 36.70
C THR A 543 2.95 -15.90 36.84
N LYS A 544 1.97 -16.82 36.88
CA LYS A 544 2.24 -18.27 36.86
C LYS A 544 3.10 -18.68 35.67
N PHE A 545 2.85 -18.08 34.51
CA PHE A 545 3.60 -18.34 33.28
C PHE A 545 5.06 -17.90 33.40
N GLN A 546 5.34 -16.71 33.93
CA GLN A 546 6.71 -16.22 34.12
C GLN A 546 7.49 -17.11 35.08
N ILE A 547 6.89 -17.51 36.20
CA ILE A 547 7.53 -18.43 37.15
C ILE A 547 7.78 -19.81 36.53
N ALA A 548 6.85 -20.31 35.73
CA ALA A 548 7.04 -21.55 34.97
C ALA A 548 8.15 -21.40 33.91
N ASN A 549 8.37 -20.21 33.37
CA ASN A 549 9.46 -19.92 32.44
C ASN A 549 10.82 -19.93 33.14
N GLU A 550 10.91 -19.32 34.32
CA GLU A 550 12.13 -19.36 35.14
C GLU A 550 12.51 -20.79 35.54
N TYR A 551 11.52 -21.64 35.84
CA TYR A 551 11.74 -23.08 35.99
C TYR A 551 12.35 -23.71 34.74
N ARG A 552 11.83 -23.42 33.53
CA ARG A 552 12.39 -23.95 32.27
C ARG A 552 13.80 -23.46 32.00
N LYS A 553 14.10 -22.18 32.27
CA LYS A 553 15.44 -21.60 32.14
C LYS A 553 16.42 -22.29 33.08
N ALA A 554 16.06 -22.45 34.36
CA ALA A 554 16.86 -23.17 35.35
C ALA A 554 17.08 -24.63 34.94
N LYS A 555 16.06 -25.30 34.39
CA LYS A 555 16.18 -26.66 33.87
C LYS A 555 17.14 -26.74 32.68
N LYS A 556 16.97 -25.86 31.69
CA LYS A 556 17.86 -25.75 30.52
C LYS A 556 19.29 -25.51 30.95
N TYR A 557 19.52 -24.54 31.84
CA TYR A 557 20.84 -24.24 32.39
C TYR A 557 21.50 -25.47 33.05
N ARG A 558 20.75 -26.24 33.82
CA ARG A 558 21.26 -27.49 34.41
C ARG A 558 21.57 -28.58 33.39
N GLU A 559 20.78 -28.69 32.32
CA GLU A 559 20.92 -29.75 31.31
C GLU A 559 22.05 -29.48 30.32
N ASN A 560 22.24 -28.23 29.90
CA ASN A 560 23.15 -27.88 28.81
C ASN A 560 23.92 -26.56 29.01
N GLY A 561 23.98 -26.03 30.23
CA GLY A 561 24.68 -24.79 30.53
C GLY A 561 23.99 -23.52 29.97
N GLY A 562 22.75 -23.65 29.48
CA GLY A 562 21.98 -22.54 28.91
C GLY A 562 22.17 -22.35 27.41
N VAL A 563 22.90 -23.25 26.75
CA VAL A 563 23.16 -23.23 25.30
C VAL A 563 22.10 -24.04 24.56
N ASP A 564 21.42 -23.44 23.59
CA ASP A 564 20.58 -24.13 22.62
C ASP A 564 21.29 -24.16 21.28
N VAL A 565 21.35 -25.32 20.63
CA VAL A 565 21.88 -25.45 19.27
C VAL A 565 20.78 -26.07 18.43
N LYS A 566 20.34 -25.34 17.40
CA LYS A 566 19.36 -25.81 16.42
C LYS A 566 20.01 -25.87 15.05
N THR A 567 19.65 -26.87 14.27
CA THR A 567 20.03 -26.96 12.86
C THR A 567 18.83 -26.55 12.02
N GLU A 568 19.01 -25.55 11.17
CA GLU A 568 17.97 -25.06 10.24
C GLU A 568 18.46 -25.14 8.80
N VAL A 569 17.55 -25.24 7.84
CA VAL A 569 17.87 -25.20 6.41
C VAL A 569 18.36 -23.80 6.03
N ASP A 570 19.48 -23.72 5.34
CA ASP A 570 20.06 -22.47 4.86
C ASP A 570 19.61 -22.19 3.41
N TYR A 571 18.37 -21.71 3.26
CA TYR A 571 17.82 -21.35 1.96
C TYR A 571 18.64 -20.28 1.24
N ALA A 572 19.27 -19.36 1.98
CA ALA A 572 20.10 -18.30 1.38
C ALA A 572 21.40 -18.86 0.79
N ALA A 573 22.03 -19.85 1.44
CA ALA A 573 23.15 -20.59 0.86
C ALA A 573 22.71 -21.40 -0.38
N MET A 574 21.57 -22.09 -0.29
CA MET A 574 21.05 -22.87 -1.41
C MET A 574 20.71 -22.02 -2.63
N LYS A 575 20.05 -20.86 -2.43
CA LYS A 575 19.76 -19.89 -3.50
C LYS A 575 21.04 -19.45 -4.21
N ARG A 576 22.05 -19.00 -3.45
CA ARG A 576 23.34 -18.57 -4.01
C ARG A 576 24.04 -19.69 -4.77
N GLU A 577 23.96 -20.92 -4.27
CA GLU A 577 24.53 -22.10 -4.94
C GLU A 577 23.81 -22.39 -6.27
N ILE A 578 22.48 -22.37 -6.28
CA ILE A 578 21.65 -22.57 -7.48
C ILE A 578 21.98 -21.49 -8.50
N GLU A 579 21.88 -20.21 -8.12
CA GLU A 579 22.13 -19.08 -9.02
C GLU A 579 23.54 -19.10 -9.62
N LYS A 580 24.55 -19.45 -8.82
CA LYS A 580 25.94 -19.56 -9.30
C LYS A 580 26.13 -20.68 -10.33
N ARG A 581 25.33 -21.74 -10.25
CA ARG A 581 25.45 -22.93 -11.11
C ARG A 581 24.52 -22.89 -12.32
N THR A 582 23.47 -22.08 -12.27
CA THR A 582 22.53 -21.89 -13.38
C THR A 582 23.20 -21.08 -14.48
N ASP A 583 23.36 -21.70 -15.65
CA ASP A 583 23.68 -20.99 -16.90
C ASP A 583 22.44 -20.21 -17.36
N PRO A 584 22.46 -18.86 -17.43
CA PRO A 584 21.29 -18.06 -17.78
C PRO A 584 20.72 -18.40 -19.16
N ASP A 585 21.56 -18.50 -20.18
CA ASP A 585 21.12 -18.74 -21.57
C ASP A 585 20.53 -20.15 -21.73
N GLY A 586 21.20 -21.16 -21.17
CA GLY A 586 20.69 -22.53 -21.16
C GLY A 586 19.38 -22.68 -20.36
N TYR A 587 19.25 -21.94 -19.24
CA TYR A 587 18.01 -21.93 -18.46
C TYR A 587 16.86 -21.28 -19.21
N GLU A 588 17.09 -20.14 -19.87
CA GLU A 588 16.06 -19.50 -20.70
C GLU A 588 15.64 -20.39 -21.87
N ALA A 589 16.58 -21.07 -22.52
CA ALA A 589 16.26 -22.03 -23.58
C ALA A 589 15.45 -23.22 -23.06
N TRP A 590 15.76 -23.73 -21.86
CA TRP A 590 15.00 -24.81 -21.22
C TRP A 590 13.58 -24.36 -20.84
N LEU A 591 13.41 -23.13 -20.34
CA LEU A 591 12.09 -22.56 -20.10
C LEU A 591 11.29 -22.41 -21.40
N GLU A 592 11.93 -22.00 -22.49
CA GLU A 592 11.29 -21.93 -23.82
C GLU A 592 10.89 -23.32 -24.33
N GLU A 593 11.67 -24.36 -24.07
CA GLU A 593 11.31 -25.73 -24.42
C GLU A 593 10.08 -26.22 -23.63
N LEU A 594 10.02 -25.94 -22.33
CA LEU A 594 8.90 -26.36 -21.48
C LEU A 594 7.64 -25.54 -21.72
N PHE A 595 7.79 -24.22 -21.82
CA PHE A 595 6.69 -23.27 -21.74
C PHE A 595 6.44 -22.53 -23.06
N GLY A 596 7.28 -22.70 -24.08
CA GLY A 596 7.17 -21.95 -25.34
C GLY A 596 5.90 -22.23 -26.14
N GLN A 597 5.19 -23.33 -25.86
CA GLN A 597 3.96 -23.74 -26.51
C GLN A 597 2.77 -23.93 -25.55
N ILE A 598 2.87 -23.41 -24.31
CA ILE A 598 1.80 -23.59 -23.30
C ILE A 598 0.55 -22.79 -23.60
N GLU A 599 0.66 -21.75 -24.40
CA GLU A 599 -0.47 -20.95 -24.86
C GLU A 599 -0.97 -21.55 -26.18
N ALA A 600 -2.24 -21.95 -26.20
CA ALA A 600 -2.90 -22.47 -27.40
C ALA A 600 -3.56 -21.35 -28.22
N ASP A 601 -4.24 -20.42 -27.53
CA ASP A 601 -4.96 -19.30 -28.16
C ASP A 601 -5.11 -18.14 -27.17
N ALA A 602 -5.36 -16.94 -27.69
CA ALA A 602 -5.61 -15.73 -26.92
C ALA A 602 -6.94 -15.09 -27.38
N GLY A 603 -7.75 -14.64 -26.41
CA GLY A 603 -9.12 -14.24 -26.68
C GLY A 603 -9.65 -13.14 -25.79
N LEU A 604 -10.65 -12.44 -26.31
CA LEU A 604 -11.43 -11.45 -25.57
C LEU A 604 -12.74 -12.08 -25.09
N PRO A 605 -13.06 -12.05 -23.79
CA PRO A 605 -14.30 -12.62 -23.28
C PRO A 605 -15.52 -12.01 -23.97
N ASN A 606 -16.44 -12.85 -24.44
CA ASN A 606 -17.64 -12.42 -25.16
C ASN A 606 -18.89 -12.32 -24.26
N GLY A 607 -18.72 -12.53 -22.96
CA GLY A 607 -19.77 -12.42 -21.94
C GLY A 607 -20.71 -13.62 -21.85
N LYS A 608 -20.49 -14.70 -22.62
CA LYS A 608 -21.25 -15.95 -22.43
C LYS A 608 -20.80 -16.67 -21.18
N ASP A 609 -21.76 -17.33 -20.52
CA ASP A 609 -21.51 -18.23 -19.40
C ASP A 609 -20.48 -19.32 -19.82
N PRO A 610 -19.42 -19.56 -19.03
CA PRO A 610 -18.44 -20.63 -19.28
C PRO A 610 -19.04 -22.03 -19.37
N PHE A 611 -20.25 -22.23 -18.86
CA PHE A 611 -20.99 -23.48 -18.88
C PHE A 611 -22.24 -23.41 -19.77
N THR A 612 -22.67 -24.55 -20.27
CA THR A 612 -23.98 -24.71 -20.90
C THR A 612 -25.07 -24.76 -19.83
N PRO A 613 -26.36 -24.54 -20.18
CA PRO A 613 -27.46 -24.74 -19.24
C PRO A 613 -27.53 -26.14 -18.61
N SER A 614 -26.88 -27.13 -19.23
CA SER A 614 -26.76 -28.51 -18.72
C SER A 614 -25.52 -28.73 -17.83
N GLY A 615 -24.73 -27.69 -17.55
CA GLY A 615 -23.54 -27.75 -16.70
C GLY A 615 -22.24 -28.18 -17.39
N ASN A 616 -22.24 -28.36 -18.73
CA ASN A 616 -21.01 -28.74 -19.45
C ASN A 616 -20.15 -27.50 -19.73
N ARG A 617 -18.83 -27.60 -19.57
CA ARG A 617 -17.90 -26.51 -19.92
C ARG A 617 -17.96 -26.24 -21.43
N ARG A 618 -18.04 -24.97 -21.82
CA ARG A 618 -17.93 -24.52 -23.21
C ARG A 618 -16.45 -24.45 -23.63
N SER A 619 -16.19 -24.59 -24.92
CA SER A 619 -14.84 -24.36 -25.46
C SER A 619 -14.45 -22.89 -25.38
N PHE A 620 -13.14 -22.62 -25.37
CA PHE A 620 -12.60 -21.27 -25.33
C PHE A 620 -13.11 -20.41 -26.51
N GLN A 621 -13.13 -20.96 -27.72
CA GLN A 621 -13.63 -20.29 -28.93
C GLN A 621 -15.14 -19.98 -28.86
N SER A 622 -15.91 -20.69 -28.03
CA SER A 622 -17.33 -20.38 -27.83
C SER A 622 -17.52 -19.17 -26.91
N THR A 623 -16.64 -18.98 -25.91
CA THR A 623 -16.72 -17.95 -24.87
C THR A 623 -15.86 -16.73 -25.14
N HIS A 624 -14.99 -16.80 -26.15
CA HIS A 624 -14.09 -15.70 -26.53
C HIS A 624 -14.26 -15.27 -27.98
N LEU A 625 -13.89 -14.03 -28.27
CA LEU A 625 -13.61 -13.54 -29.61
C LEU A 625 -12.10 -13.63 -29.86
N PRO A 626 -11.63 -13.93 -31.09
CA PRO A 626 -10.21 -13.94 -31.40
C PRO A 626 -9.54 -12.59 -31.07
N PHE A 627 -8.34 -12.63 -30.48
CA PHE A 627 -7.57 -11.43 -30.17
C PHE A 627 -7.03 -10.78 -31.45
N THR A 628 -7.75 -9.77 -31.95
CA THR A 628 -7.44 -9.03 -33.19
C THR A 628 -7.75 -7.55 -32.98
N LEU A 629 -7.09 -6.66 -33.73
CA LEU A 629 -7.32 -5.21 -33.63
C LEU A 629 -8.80 -4.85 -33.73
N GLU A 630 -9.53 -5.40 -34.72
CA GLU A 630 -10.96 -5.17 -34.88
C GLU A 630 -11.78 -5.59 -33.65
N ASN A 631 -11.50 -6.76 -33.06
CA ASN A 631 -12.23 -7.25 -31.90
C ASN A 631 -11.88 -6.47 -30.64
N VAL A 632 -10.61 -6.05 -30.48
CA VAL A 632 -10.18 -5.16 -29.38
C VAL A 632 -10.89 -3.82 -29.49
N VAL A 633 -10.88 -3.17 -30.65
CA VAL A 633 -11.58 -1.91 -30.88
C VAL A 633 -13.09 -2.07 -30.68
N LYS A 634 -13.67 -3.21 -31.07
CA LYS A 634 -15.09 -3.51 -30.83
C LYS A 634 -15.40 -3.64 -29.34
N ALA A 635 -14.55 -4.35 -28.58
CA ALA A 635 -14.68 -4.50 -27.14
C ALA A 635 -14.55 -3.14 -26.42
N MET A 636 -13.54 -2.34 -26.78
CA MET A 636 -13.37 -0.98 -26.26
C MET A 636 -14.56 -0.08 -26.56
N LYS A 637 -15.12 -0.12 -27.78
CA LYS A 637 -16.33 0.65 -28.11
C LYS A 637 -17.55 0.21 -27.31
N ALA A 638 -17.67 -1.08 -26.99
CA ALA A 638 -18.79 -1.61 -26.21
C ALA A 638 -18.78 -1.10 -24.75
N GLN A 639 -17.62 -0.67 -24.23
CA GLN A 639 -17.51 -0.05 -22.89
C GLN A 639 -18.19 1.33 -22.81
N GLY A 640 -18.48 1.98 -23.94
CA GLY A 640 -19.04 3.33 -23.96
C GLY A 640 -18.08 4.39 -23.38
N THR A 641 -18.59 5.60 -23.08
CA THR A 641 -17.82 6.64 -22.34
C THR A 641 -18.05 6.56 -20.83
N ARG A 642 -18.89 5.63 -20.38
CA ARG A 642 -19.19 5.37 -18.97
C ARG A 642 -18.74 3.96 -18.65
N ASN A 643 -17.51 3.83 -18.18
CA ASN A 643 -17.10 2.59 -17.55
C ASN A 643 -16.29 2.88 -16.30
N VAL A 644 -16.82 3.80 -15.49
CA VAL A 644 -16.36 3.93 -14.12
C VAL A 644 -16.98 2.75 -13.37
N ALA A 645 -16.16 1.93 -12.73
CA ALA A 645 -16.63 1.01 -11.72
C ALA A 645 -17.05 1.83 -10.49
N GLY A 646 -18.24 2.44 -10.55
CA GLY A 646 -18.81 3.28 -9.48
C GLY A 646 -18.52 4.78 -9.59
N PHE A 647 -18.96 5.54 -8.60
CA PHE A 647 -18.83 7.00 -8.55
C PHE A 647 -17.51 7.40 -7.87
N ASN A 648 -16.54 7.86 -8.67
CA ASN A 648 -15.24 8.36 -8.18
C ASN A 648 -15.23 9.87 -7.87
N GLY A 649 -16.20 10.34 -7.08
CA GLY A 649 -16.20 11.70 -6.52
C GLY A 649 -16.16 12.82 -7.57
N ILE A 650 -15.41 13.87 -7.27
CA ILE A 650 -15.34 15.10 -8.08
C ILE A 650 -14.74 14.86 -9.47
N LYS A 651 -13.93 13.79 -9.62
CA LYS A 651 -13.38 13.38 -10.93
C LYS A 651 -14.49 12.91 -11.87
N THR A 652 -15.44 12.11 -11.38
CA THR A 652 -16.61 11.66 -12.15
C THR A 652 -17.47 12.84 -12.56
N ILE A 653 -17.75 13.76 -11.63
CA ILE A 653 -18.55 14.97 -11.90
C ILE A 653 -17.85 15.87 -12.93
N ARG A 654 -16.53 16.07 -12.82
CA ARG A 654 -15.75 16.87 -13.77
C ARG A 654 -15.76 16.26 -15.17
N ALA A 655 -15.54 14.95 -15.27
CA ALA A 655 -15.51 14.24 -16.54
C ALA A 655 -16.85 14.40 -17.26
N GLU A 656 -17.96 14.32 -16.53
CA GLU A 656 -19.32 14.43 -17.08
C GLU A 656 -19.77 15.88 -17.31
N ALA A 657 -19.34 16.84 -16.48
CA ALA A 657 -19.67 18.26 -16.64
C ALA A 657 -18.88 18.95 -17.77
N THR A 658 -17.85 18.30 -18.32
CA THR A 658 -17.04 18.87 -19.38
C THR A 658 -17.64 18.51 -20.76
N PRO A 659 -18.25 19.48 -21.48
CA PRO A 659 -18.82 19.18 -22.79
C PRO A 659 -17.72 18.77 -23.77
N ALA A 660 -18.05 17.81 -24.64
CA ALA A 660 -17.22 17.47 -25.78
C ALA A 660 -17.06 18.68 -26.70
N LEU A 661 -15.83 18.93 -27.13
CA LEU A 661 -15.51 19.96 -28.09
C LEU A 661 -15.92 19.47 -29.48
N THR A 662 -16.58 20.34 -30.24
CA THR A 662 -17.21 19.97 -31.52
C THR A 662 -16.44 20.45 -32.74
N SER A 663 -15.31 21.14 -32.55
CA SER A 663 -14.47 21.63 -33.65
C SER A 663 -13.05 21.94 -33.20
N ILE A 664 -12.10 21.94 -34.15
CA ILE A 664 -10.73 22.44 -33.94
C ILE A 664 -10.72 23.87 -33.41
N ARG A 665 -11.65 24.73 -33.86
CA ARG A 665 -11.77 26.10 -33.33
C ARG A 665 -12.07 26.11 -31.83
N GLY A 666 -12.98 25.24 -31.38
CA GLY A 666 -13.29 25.07 -29.97
C GLY A 666 -12.08 24.58 -29.15
N ILE A 667 -11.29 23.64 -29.69
CA ILE A 667 -10.03 23.18 -29.07
C ILE A 667 -9.05 24.34 -28.92
N LYS A 668 -8.84 25.13 -29.98
CA LYS A 668 -7.95 26.30 -29.93
C LYS A 668 -8.43 27.36 -28.94
N GLN A 669 -9.74 27.59 -28.81
CA GLN A 669 -10.30 28.55 -27.85
C GLN A 669 -10.10 28.13 -26.38
N GLU A 670 -10.13 26.82 -26.11
CA GLU A 670 -9.94 26.27 -24.76
C GLU A 670 -8.44 26.11 -24.40
N SER A 671 -7.52 26.31 -25.35
CA SER A 671 -6.06 26.18 -25.15
C SER A 671 -5.47 27.10 -24.07
N SER A 672 -6.13 28.22 -23.77
CA SER A 672 -5.77 29.13 -22.68
C SER A 672 -5.87 28.48 -21.30
N ARG A 673 -6.64 27.38 -21.19
CA ARG A 673 -6.76 26.58 -19.97
C ARG A 673 -5.60 25.61 -19.77
N LEU A 674 -4.81 25.34 -20.81
CA LEU A 674 -3.60 24.53 -20.69
C LEU A 674 -2.53 25.38 -20.01
N GLN A 675 -2.30 25.06 -18.74
CA GLN A 675 -1.38 25.75 -17.86
C GLN A 675 -0.50 24.72 -17.15
N ARG A 676 0.73 25.12 -16.85
CA ARG A 676 1.59 24.37 -15.94
C ARG A 676 1.04 24.60 -14.53
N LEU A 677 0.21 23.69 -14.06
CA LEU A 677 -0.20 23.67 -12.67
C LEU A 677 0.87 22.92 -11.88
N ASP A 678 1.24 23.49 -10.75
CA ASP A 678 1.91 22.73 -9.71
C ASP A 678 1.01 21.53 -9.35
N THR A 679 1.59 20.32 -9.45
CA THR A 679 0.90 19.05 -9.24
C THR A 679 0.32 18.98 -7.82
N GLU A 680 1.00 19.58 -6.85
CA GLU A 680 0.61 19.55 -5.43
C GLU A 680 -0.60 20.44 -5.17
N SER A 681 -0.57 21.72 -5.57
CA SER A 681 -1.69 22.65 -5.44
C SER A 681 -2.94 22.16 -6.19
N TYR A 682 -2.77 21.54 -7.36
CA TYR A 682 -3.89 20.97 -8.11
C TYR A 682 -4.47 19.74 -7.40
N ALA A 683 -3.64 18.85 -6.86
CA ALA A 683 -4.09 17.71 -6.08
C ALA A 683 -4.84 18.16 -4.81
N GLN A 684 -4.29 19.12 -4.06
CA GLN A 684 -4.92 19.70 -2.87
C GLN A 684 -6.26 20.38 -3.18
N LEU A 685 -6.34 21.10 -4.30
CA LEU A 685 -7.59 21.72 -4.76
C LEU A 685 -8.64 20.66 -5.13
N VAL A 686 -8.25 19.61 -5.87
CA VAL A 686 -9.14 18.50 -6.22
C VAL A 686 -9.62 17.78 -4.95
N GLN A 687 -8.73 17.58 -3.98
CA GLN A 687 -9.05 16.95 -2.69
C GLN A 687 -10.10 17.73 -1.91
N LYS A 688 -9.90 19.04 -1.71
CA LYS A 688 -10.88 19.91 -1.03
C LYS A 688 -12.25 19.90 -1.70
N LEU A 689 -12.32 19.72 -3.01
CA LEU A 689 -13.59 19.62 -3.73
C LEU A 689 -14.25 18.26 -3.56
N ASP A 690 -13.45 17.21 -3.41
CA ASP A 690 -13.91 15.84 -3.19
C ASP A 690 -14.46 15.67 -1.77
N ASP A 691 -13.74 16.15 -0.75
CA ASP A 691 -14.16 16.05 0.65
C ASP A 691 -15.52 16.74 0.87
N ARG A 692 -15.69 17.93 0.29
CA ARG A 692 -16.95 18.69 0.39
C ARG A 692 -18.09 18.08 -0.42
N LEU A 693 -17.78 17.38 -1.50
CA LEU A 693 -18.77 16.60 -2.25
C LEU A 693 -19.22 15.39 -1.40
N MET A 694 -18.29 14.72 -0.73
CA MET A 694 -18.60 13.61 0.18
C MET A 694 -19.45 14.05 1.37
N GLU A 695 -19.21 15.23 1.95
CA GLU A 695 -20.08 15.82 2.99
C GLU A 695 -21.53 15.97 2.49
N VAL A 696 -21.72 16.53 1.29
CA VAL A 696 -23.05 16.69 0.69
C VAL A 696 -23.72 15.34 0.47
N LEU A 697 -22.98 14.32 0.01
CA LEU A 697 -23.51 12.98 -0.18
C LEU A 697 -23.89 12.31 1.16
N ALA A 698 -23.10 12.54 2.22
CA ALA A 698 -23.32 11.97 3.54
C ALA A 698 -24.60 12.56 4.17
N ASP A 699 -24.77 13.87 4.01
CA ASP A 699 -25.98 14.56 4.43
C ASP A 699 -27.24 14.08 3.70
N VAL A 700 -27.13 13.78 2.40
CA VAL A 700 -28.22 13.19 1.61
C VAL A 700 -28.53 11.77 2.10
N ARG A 701 -27.50 10.96 2.39
CA ARG A 701 -27.66 9.61 2.96
C ARG A 701 -28.39 9.67 4.31
N ASP A 702 -27.93 10.51 5.23
CA ASP A 702 -28.48 10.61 6.59
C ASP A 702 -29.92 11.11 6.60
N GLY A 703 -30.23 12.07 5.72
CA GLY A 703 -31.58 12.55 5.50
C GLY A 703 -32.52 11.52 4.84
N SER A 704 -31.97 10.49 4.18
CA SER A 704 -32.72 9.41 3.54
C SER A 704 -32.99 8.19 4.44
N GLY A 705 -32.39 8.14 5.64
CA GLY A 705 -32.57 7.07 6.62
C GLY A 705 -31.87 5.74 6.28
N ARG A 706 -30.81 5.77 5.45
CA ARG A 706 -30.03 4.58 5.06
C ARG A 706 -28.87 4.33 6.06
N THR A 707 -28.50 3.07 6.28
CA THR A 707 -27.44 2.65 7.21
C THR A 707 -26.22 1.99 6.56
N ASP A 708 -26.24 1.79 5.23
CA ASP A 708 -25.17 1.10 4.50
C ASP A 708 -24.30 2.10 3.72
N ASP A 709 -23.06 2.31 4.15
CA ASP A 709 -22.24 3.44 3.72
C ASP A 709 -21.80 3.37 2.25
N LEU A 710 -21.10 2.32 1.83
CA LEU A 710 -20.42 2.31 0.52
C LEU A 710 -21.37 2.25 -0.69
N MET A 711 -22.45 1.45 -0.62
CA MET A 711 -23.42 1.36 -1.72
C MET A 711 -24.27 2.62 -1.84
N ALA A 712 -24.59 3.28 -0.72
CA ALA A 712 -25.38 4.50 -0.73
C ALA A 712 -24.64 5.66 -1.39
N PHE A 713 -23.33 5.83 -1.14
CA PHE A 713 -22.54 6.90 -1.78
C PHE A 713 -22.42 6.73 -3.30
N ASP A 714 -22.19 5.51 -3.77
CA ASP A 714 -22.13 5.20 -5.21
C ASP A 714 -23.49 5.47 -5.89
N GLU A 715 -24.58 4.97 -5.29
CA GLU A 715 -25.94 5.15 -5.84
C GLU A 715 -26.39 6.62 -5.85
N ILE A 716 -26.15 7.36 -4.76
CA ILE A 716 -26.49 8.79 -4.67
C ILE A 716 -25.63 9.59 -5.67
N GLY A 717 -24.33 9.31 -5.73
CA GLY A 717 -23.40 9.93 -6.68
C GLY A 717 -23.79 9.71 -8.14
N ASP A 718 -24.14 8.48 -8.51
CA ASP A 718 -24.62 8.13 -9.85
C ASP A 718 -25.93 8.85 -10.21
N ILE A 719 -26.86 8.95 -9.27
CA ILE A 719 -28.12 9.67 -9.49
C ILE A 719 -27.86 11.17 -9.66
N MET A 720 -26.92 11.76 -8.91
CA MET A 720 -26.51 13.16 -9.10
C MET A 720 -25.87 13.39 -10.47
N VAL A 721 -25.02 12.48 -10.95
CA VAL A 721 -24.44 12.50 -12.30
C VAL A 721 -25.51 12.36 -13.39
N LEU A 722 -26.53 11.52 -13.18
CA LEU A 722 -27.65 11.36 -14.11
C LEU A 722 -28.55 12.60 -14.15
N ALA A 723 -28.90 13.17 -12.98
CA ALA A 723 -29.70 14.38 -12.86
C ALA A 723 -29.03 15.60 -13.51
N ALA A 724 -27.70 15.61 -13.50
CA ALA A 724 -26.86 16.62 -14.14
C ALA A 724 -26.89 16.62 -15.67
N GLN A 725 -26.88 15.43 -16.27
CA GLN A 725 -26.88 15.28 -17.72
C GLN A 725 -28.27 15.55 -18.31
N HIS A 726 -29.33 15.19 -17.57
CA HIS A 726 -30.72 15.30 -18.00
C HIS A 726 -31.62 15.73 -16.81
N PRO A 727 -31.74 17.02 -16.49
CA PRO A 727 -32.44 17.47 -15.30
C PRO A 727 -33.97 17.35 -15.46
N THR A 728 -34.54 16.23 -14.99
CA THR A 728 -35.99 16.06 -14.86
C THR A 728 -36.41 15.91 -13.40
N ALA A 729 -37.58 16.45 -13.05
CA ALA A 729 -38.14 16.35 -11.69
C ALA A 729 -38.22 14.89 -11.20
N LYS A 730 -38.48 13.94 -12.11
CA LYS A 730 -38.57 12.50 -11.81
C LYS A 730 -37.21 11.88 -11.44
N GLN A 731 -36.13 12.27 -12.12
CA GLN A 731 -34.78 11.75 -11.83
C GLN A 731 -34.22 12.32 -10.53
N VAL A 732 -34.53 13.58 -10.24
CA VAL A 732 -34.21 14.23 -8.96
C VAL A 732 -35.01 13.62 -7.82
N GLN A 733 -36.31 13.40 -8.01
CA GLN A 733 -37.18 12.79 -6.99
C GLN A 733 -36.73 11.36 -6.63
N LYS A 734 -36.28 10.57 -7.63
CA LYS A 734 -35.73 9.22 -7.40
C LYS A 734 -34.51 9.21 -6.46
N ALA A 735 -33.73 10.30 -6.40
CA ALA A 735 -32.58 10.43 -5.49
C ALA A 735 -32.99 10.53 -4.01
N PHE A 736 -34.22 11.01 -3.75
CA PHE A 736 -34.74 11.30 -2.41
C PHE A 736 -35.92 10.40 -2.02
N GLU A 737 -36.36 9.52 -2.93
CA GLU A 737 -37.36 8.50 -2.62
C GLU A 737 -36.71 7.38 -1.81
N PRO A 738 -37.35 6.90 -0.73
CA PRO A 738 -36.92 5.67 -0.07
C PRO A 738 -36.92 4.55 -1.10
N MET A 739 -35.77 3.90 -1.32
CA MET A 739 -35.73 2.79 -2.28
C MET A 739 -36.63 1.66 -1.79
N PRO A 740 -37.38 0.99 -2.69
CA PRO A 740 -38.08 -0.23 -2.32
C PRO A 740 -37.04 -1.25 -1.85
N GLY A 741 -37.29 -1.85 -0.68
CA GLY A 741 -36.44 -2.92 -0.14
C GLY A 741 -36.38 -4.12 -1.09
N PRO A 742 -35.35 -4.99 -0.94
CA PRO A 742 -35.27 -6.24 -1.69
C PRO A 742 -36.48 -7.15 -1.48
#